data_AF-A0A957TI77-F1
#
_entry.id   AF-A0A957TI77-F1
#
_cell.length_a   1.000
_cell.length_b   1.000
_cell.length_c   1.000
_cell.angle_alpha   90.00
_cell.angle_beta   90.00
_cell.angle_gamma   90.00
#
_symmetry.space_group_name_H-M   'P 1'
#
loop_
_entity.id
_entity.type
_entity.pdbx_description
1 polymer ?
#
loop_
_entity_poly.entity_id
_entity_poly.type
_entity_poly.pdbx_seq_one_letter_code
_entity_poly.pdbx_strand_id
1 'polypeptide(L)'
;VTAVLSDGIRDQFMGEADFVGSRSCSQGAVPKERNQINYCWRASTGYDPYGHGSHVAGIIWNQFIIAGHDDDWGVAPEANILSIRVLGADGTGTYTDVIEGIQFAVQQREEYNIRVMNLSLLAYATTPYFVDPVNRAVEAAWQKGIVVVAAAGNNGPAAESITVPGNDPYVITVGAYDTSTTMNNWADDNVSLWSSTGPTKDGFIKPDVLAPGANVVSYMYTDPSDRSASATLVRLHPDYNPNLSLYRLNGTSMATGVVSGVVALMVQAHPQLGPDQIKFRLMYTARSAVNSDGQLLYNLFQQGSGRVWAPDAVLSNDVPDERANAALQLENDLSHLWLPAEQNGALDQGDLDQDGVGNESPVCLGKEILFIGSRRPLVSRDQVLVDRLKALGFHVVIRNQYESRTNDAEGKALIIISDSIWSPWINTKYTDVAVPVLTWDAALYDDLRLTGDTYRSYGVAGRQTTVQIAAANHPVAAGLSGSVQTSLDSTSYFWGVPSGNATTIATLAHNADAAVIFAYEPGAEMVGMHAPARRVAFSNGIGSRFTAQGWQLFEAAVQWGANCLDRNSIHKVDLDGDNDGIPTFIEDATALDGDSDNDGIPDSLDLDSDNDGIWDLYESGIDLELLAELDADADGQIDAAPANQFGDNGLADRLETEPDSGQLNYVIADTDGDGIPDSQSHFAHYLGPVQRATSDDGTVHLYYAKEPKGERVVFLGAALIEAQQWLDLAGLLALDPHFNKEGIPFDQTVTDDWYGNQVSSGVRFWSGVR
;
A
#
# COMPACT_ATOMS: atom_id res chain seq x y z
N VAL A 1 21.02 10.43 -14.39
CA VAL A 1 21.47 11.72 -13.84
C VAL A 1 20.93 11.88 -12.43
N THR A 2 21.74 12.47 -11.55
CA THR A 2 21.30 12.92 -10.22
C THR A 2 21.02 14.43 -10.27
N ALA A 3 19.80 14.82 -9.89
CA ALA A 3 19.36 16.21 -9.82
C ALA A 3 19.57 16.80 -8.41
N VAL A 4 19.86 18.10 -8.38
CA VAL A 4 20.45 18.83 -7.24
C VAL A 4 19.75 20.21 -7.23
N LEU A 5 18.77 20.42 -6.33
CA LEU A 5 17.56 21.26 -6.56
C LEU A 5 17.40 22.51 -5.68
N SER A 6 16.81 23.61 -6.22
CA SER A 6 17.65 24.50 -7.04
C SER A 6 17.04 25.83 -7.73
N ASP A 7 16.12 26.75 -7.34
CA ASP A 7 16.09 28.23 -7.80
C ASP A 7 15.05 29.16 -7.06
N GLY A 8 15.36 30.34 -6.44
CA GLY A 8 14.30 31.30 -5.94
C GLY A 8 14.59 32.44 -4.88
N ILE A 9 13.62 32.76 -3.99
CA ILE A 9 13.46 34.01 -3.16
C ILE A 9 12.87 33.84 -1.69
N ARG A 10 13.75 33.87 -0.66
CA ARG A 10 13.61 34.29 0.79
C ARG A 10 12.71 33.67 1.89
N ASP A 11 13.39 33.01 2.85
CA ASP A 11 13.09 32.86 4.29
C ASP A 11 12.28 31.61 4.79
N GLN A 12 12.52 30.39 4.29
CA GLN A 12 11.98 29.14 4.90
C GLN A 12 12.90 27.88 4.96
N PHE A 13 13.91 27.72 4.09
CA PHE A 13 14.79 26.52 4.01
C PHE A 13 16.28 26.82 4.26
N MET A 14 17.04 25.80 4.69
CA MET A 14 18.51 25.80 4.82
C MET A 14 19.17 24.57 4.15
N GLY A 15 20.34 24.75 3.52
CA GLY A 15 21.16 23.66 2.92
C GLY A 15 21.15 23.61 1.38
N GLU A 16 22.31 23.46 0.74
CA GLU A 16 22.47 23.71 -0.71
C GLU A 16 22.86 22.51 -1.58
N ALA A 17 22.59 22.64 -2.87
CA ALA A 17 22.87 21.67 -3.90
C ALA A 17 23.30 22.43 -5.20
N ASP A 18 24.57 22.34 -5.65
CA ASP A 18 25.06 23.06 -6.85
C ASP A 18 26.31 22.45 -7.54
N PHE A 19 26.22 22.29 -8.87
CA PHE A 19 27.26 22.19 -9.91
C PHE A 19 26.61 22.12 -11.33
N VAL A 20 26.72 23.19 -12.12
CA VAL A 20 26.18 23.25 -13.50
C VAL A 20 27.07 22.46 -14.49
N GLY A 21 26.68 21.22 -14.79
CA GLY A 21 27.45 20.23 -15.55
C GLY A 21 27.06 20.01 -17.02
N SER A 22 26.84 21.05 -17.83
CA SER A 22 26.55 20.84 -19.27
C SER A 22 27.71 20.12 -20.00
N ARG A 23 27.41 19.29 -21.01
CA ARG A 23 28.36 18.43 -21.76
C ARG A 23 29.38 19.20 -22.66
N SER A 24 29.98 20.28 -22.17
CA SER A 24 30.69 21.26 -23.01
C SER A 24 32.07 21.74 -22.52
N CYS A 25 32.87 20.87 -21.88
CA CYS A 25 34.35 20.98 -21.85
C CYS A 25 34.93 20.78 -23.28
N SER A 26 34.54 21.64 -24.22
CA SER A 26 34.56 21.41 -25.66
C SER A 26 35.24 22.54 -26.43
N GLN A 27 36.57 22.59 -26.33
CA GLN A 27 37.45 22.70 -27.50
C GLN A 27 38.90 22.43 -27.10
N GLY A 28 39.53 21.47 -27.78
CA GLY A 28 40.87 20.98 -27.47
C GLY A 28 40.83 19.71 -26.62
N ALA A 29 40.90 18.55 -27.27
CA ALA A 29 41.10 17.28 -26.60
C ALA A 29 42.56 17.17 -26.12
N VAL A 30 42.82 17.64 -24.90
CA VAL A 30 44.02 17.23 -24.14
C VAL A 30 43.76 15.81 -23.61
N PRO A 31 44.71 14.86 -23.70
CA PRO A 31 44.50 13.50 -23.21
C PRO A 31 44.14 13.41 -21.72
N LYS A 32 43.53 12.29 -21.31
CA LYS A 32 43.29 11.95 -19.88
C LYS A 32 44.62 11.79 -19.14
N GLU A 33 45.17 12.87 -18.58
CA GLU A 33 46.33 12.84 -17.68
C GLU A 33 45.86 12.86 -16.20
N ARG A 34 46.09 11.75 -15.49
CA ARG A 34 45.58 11.47 -14.12
C ARG A 34 46.15 12.36 -12.98
N ASN A 35 46.64 13.57 -13.24
CA ASN A 35 47.50 14.28 -12.28
C ASN A 35 47.43 15.82 -12.30
N GLN A 36 46.29 16.41 -12.67
CA GLN A 36 46.09 17.87 -12.55
C GLN A 36 44.72 18.23 -11.97
N ILE A 37 44.71 19.04 -10.92
CA ILE A 37 43.52 19.58 -10.27
C ILE A 37 42.96 20.72 -11.13
N ASN A 38 42.33 20.36 -12.25
CA ASN A 38 41.65 21.27 -13.17
C ASN A 38 40.16 20.89 -13.27
N TYR A 39 39.42 21.16 -12.20
CA TYR A 39 37.95 21.19 -12.24
C TYR A 39 37.52 22.13 -13.39
N CYS A 40 36.58 21.71 -14.24
CA CYS A 40 36.33 22.30 -15.57
C CYS A 40 35.59 23.66 -15.48
N TRP A 41 36.28 24.68 -14.97
CA TRP A 41 35.73 26.00 -14.67
C TRP A 41 35.54 26.88 -15.91
N ARG A 42 34.29 27.27 -16.18
CA ARG A 42 33.95 28.39 -17.06
C ARG A 42 33.13 29.44 -16.30
N ALA A 43 33.79 30.54 -15.96
CA ALA A 43 33.18 31.66 -15.26
C ALA A 43 32.12 32.37 -16.11
N SER A 44 30.83 32.14 -15.81
CA SER A 44 29.76 33.13 -16.00
C SER A 44 28.46 32.83 -15.27
N THR A 45 28.04 31.56 -15.12
CA THR A 45 26.64 31.22 -14.76
C THR A 45 26.46 29.93 -13.94
N GLY A 46 27.51 29.43 -13.28
CA GLY A 46 27.46 28.17 -12.52
C GLY A 46 28.50 28.15 -11.41
N TYR A 47 28.36 29.07 -10.45
CA TYR A 47 29.24 29.23 -9.31
C TYR A 47 28.44 28.97 -8.04
N ASP A 48 28.94 28.08 -7.19
CA ASP A 48 28.50 27.92 -5.81
C ASP A 48 29.25 28.92 -4.91
N PRO A 49 28.61 30.02 -4.48
CA PRO A 49 29.24 31.01 -3.62
C PRO A 49 29.22 30.59 -2.14
N TYR A 50 28.48 29.55 -1.74
CA TYR A 50 28.31 29.17 -0.34
C TYR A 50 29.20 27.98 0.05
N GLY A 51 29.23 26.95 -0.81
CA GLY A 51 30.17 25.82 -0.81
C GLY A 51 29.54 24.46 -0.48
N HIS A 52 28.36 24.44 0.16
CA HIS A 52 27.70 23.20 0.59
C HIS A 52 27.21 22.38 -0.61
N GLY A 53 26.73 23.02 -1.67
CA GLY A 53 26.31 22.33 -2.90
C GLY A 53 27.46 21.57 -3.57
N SER A 54 28.62 22.22 -3.68
CA SER A 54 29.86 21.64 -4.18
C SER A 54 30.31 20.42 -3.37
N HIS A 55 30.15 20.50 -2.04
CA HIS A 55 30.57 19.46 -1.10
C HIS A 55 29.71 18.20 -1.23
N VAL A 56 28.38 18.36 -1.22
CA VAL A 56 27.41 17.28 -1.43
C VAL A 56 27.61 16.60 -2.78
N ALA A 57 27.68 17.37 -3.87
CA ALA A 57 27.87 16.82 -5.21
C ALA A 57 29.24 16.12 -5.37
N GLY A 58 30.27 16.58 -4.65
CA GLY A 58 31.56 15.88 -4.57
C GLY A 58 31.47 14.49 -3.92
N ILE A 59 30.65 14.33 -2.87
CA ILE A 59 30.42 13.02 -2.22
C ILE A 59 29.75 12.03 -3.20
N ILE A 60 28.85 12.52 -4.05
CA ILE A 60 28.19 11.69 -5.06
C ILE A 60 29.17 11.29 -6.19
N TRP A 61 29.93 12.25 -6.73
CA TRP A 61 30.48 12.14 -8.09
C TRP A 61 32.02 12.24 -8.23
N ASN A 62 32.78 12.65 -7.21
CA ASN A 62 34.18 13.06 -7.40
C ASN A 62 35.12 12.00 -8.04
N GLN A 63 35.43 12.19 -9.33
CA GLN A 63 36.36 11.40 -10.16
C GLN A 63 37.86 11.78 -9.99
N PHE A 64 38.19 12.72 -9.12
CA PHE A 64 39.55 13.26 -9.03
C PHE A 64 40.37 12.55 -7.94
N ILE A 65 41.35 11.76 -8.38
CA ILE A 65 42.45 11.24 -7.55
C ILE A 65 43.14 12.44 -6.86
N ILE A 66 43.04 12.50 -5.53
CA ILE A 66 43.62 13.58 -4.74
C ILE A 66 45.03 13.17 -4.30
N ALA A 67 46.03 13.95 -4.70
CA ALA A 67 47.45 13.63 -4.58
C ALA A 67 47.86 13.16 -3.17
N GLY A 68 48.04 11.84 -3.02
CA GLY A 68 48.28 11.16 -1.74
C GLY A 68 47.37 9.96 -1.48
N HIS A 69 46.25 9.84 -2.20
CA HIS A 69 45.30 8.73 -2.16
C HIS A 69 45.07 8.24 -3.61
N ASP A 70 45.12 6.92 -3.83
CA ASP A 70 45.10 6.32 -5.19
C ASP A 70 43.67 5.94 -5.68
N ASP A 71 42.66 6.09 -4.82
CA ASP A 71 41.27 5.70 -5.05
C ASP A 71 40.38 6.88 -5.53
N ASP A 72 39.20 6.56 -6.09
CA ASP A 72 38.14 7.53 -6.39
C ASP A 72 37.42 8.00 -5.11
N TRP A 73 36.95 9.25 -5.08
CA TRP A 73 36.45 9.91 -3.86
C TRP A 73 34.93 10.08 -3.80
N GLY A 74 34.24 10.06 -4.94
CA GLY A 74 32.78 10.01 -5.01
C GLY A 74 32.28 8.57 -4.91
N VAL A 75 31.09 8.37 -4.33
CA VAL A 75 30.46 7.05 -4.19
C VAL A 75 30.03 6.47 -5.56
N ALA A 76 29.57 7.31 -6.47
CA ALA A 76 29.20 6.97 -7.84
C ALA A 76 29.99 7.84 -8.84
N PRO A 77 31.31 7.62 -9.00
CA PRO A 77 32.18 8.56 -9.71
C PRO A 77 31.81 8.69 -11.20
N GLU A 78 31.38 7.62 -11.88
CA GLU A 78 30.95 7.70 -13.29
C GLU A 78 29.50 8.23 -13.49
N ALA A 79 28.83 8.70 -12.41
CA ALA A 79 27.52 9.34 -12.53
C ALA A 79 27.56 10.63 -13.39
N ASN A 80 26.38 11.08 -13.80
CA ASN A 80 26.20 12.40 -14.44
C ASN A 80 25.36 13.27 -13.49
N ILE A 81 25.87 14.45 -13.13
CA ILE A 81 25.22 15.40 -12.22
C ILE A 81 24.56 16.54 -13.01
N LEU A 82 23.39 16.99 -12.54
CA LEU A 82 22.71 18.21 -12.98
C LEU A 82 22.34 19.03 -11.74
N SER A 83 22.93 20.22 -11.55
CA SER A 83 22.36 21.21 -10.63
C SER A 83 21.49 22.25 -11.31
N ILE A 84 20.68 22.82 -10.44
CA ILE A 84 19.70 23.91 -10.57
C ILE A 84 20.20 24.96 -9.48
N ARG A 85 19.82 26.27 -9.44
CA ARG A 85 20.25 27.48 -8.60
C ARG A 85 19.56 28.13 -7.30
N VAL A 86 18.84 27.50 -6.34
CA VAL A 86 18.04 28.02 -5.17
C VAL A 86 18.80 28.97 -4.26
N LEU A 87 19.43 28.43 -3.21
CA LEU A 87 19.59 29.18 -1.98
C LEU A 87 20.58 30.32 -2.26
N GLY A 88 20.39 31.45 -1.58
CA GLY A 88 21.26 32.61 -1.73
C GLY A 88 22.70 32.28 -1.35
N ALA A 89 23.62 33.24 -1.51
CA ALA A 89 25.03 33.07 -1.11
C ALA A 89 25.27 32.93 0.41
N ASP A 90 24.20 32.78 1.18
CA ASP A 90 24.08 32.62 2.63
C ASP A 90 23.57 31.23 3.05
N GLY A 91 23.18 30.36 2.11
CA GLY A 91 22.63 29.03 2.43
C GLY A 91 21.15 29.03 2.79
N THR A 92 20.35 30.02 2.37
CA THR A 92 18.91 30.13 2.65
C THR A 92 18.00 30.40 1.42
N GLY A 93 16.74 29.95 1.47
CA GLY A 93 15.71 30.06 0.39
C GLY A 93 14.31 29.63 0.86
N THR A 94 13.38 29.26 -0.03
CA THR A 94 11.96 28.97 0.29
C THR A 94 11.35 27.74 -0.40
N TYR A 95 10.14 27.43 0.06
CA TYR A 95 9.20 26.50 -0.57
C TYR A 95 8.99 26.76 -2.05
N THR A 96 8.69 27.99 -2.47
CA THR A 96 8.53 28.34 -3.90
C THR A 96 9.75 27.89 -4.70
N ASP A 97 10.91 28.18 -4.13
CA ASP A 97 12.21 27.99 -4.76
C ASP A 97 12.55 26.50 -4.95
N VAL A 98 12.30 25.72 -3.90
CA VAL A 98 12.48 24.28 -3.89
C VAL A 98 11.46 23.61 -4.82
N ILE A 99 10.21 24.07 -4.83
CA ILE A 99 9.15 23.58 -5.73
C ILE A 99 9.48 23.86 -7.19
N GLU A 100 9.90 25.08 -7.56
CA GLU A 100 10.31 25.40 -8.94
C GLU A 100 11.52 24.55 -9.37
N GLY A 101 12.47 24.32 -8.46
CA GLY A 101 13.60 23.40 -8.68
C GLY A 101 13.16 21.94 -8.91
N ILE A 102 12.28 21.39 -8.07
CA ILE A 102 11.71 20.04 -8.23
C ILE A 102 10.95 19.95 -9.55
N GLN A 103 10.09 20.93 -9.84
CA GLN A 103 9.29 20.96 -11.06
C GLN A 103 10.18 21.01 -12.31
N PHE A 104 11.27 21.78 -12.31
CA PHE A 104 12.25 21.78 -13.41
C PHE A 104 12.89 20.40 -13.59
N ALA A 105 13.31 19.73 -12.51
CA ALA A 105 13.89 18.39 -12.61
C ALA A 105 12.88 17.35 -13.11
N VAL A 106 11.61 17.43 -12.74
CA VAL A 106 10.53 16.58 -13.28
C VAL A 106 10.30 16.88 -14.77
N GLN A 107 10.20 18.15 -15.17
CA GLN A 107 10.04 18.56 -16.58
C GLN A 107 11.24 18.16 -17.47
N GLN A 108 12.45 18.12 -16.90
CA GLN A 108 13.69 17.83 -17.62
C GLN A 108 14.16 16.38 -17.44
N ARG A 109 13.33 15.53 -16.81
CA ARG A 109 13.65 14.13 -16.50
C ARG A 109 14.06 13.34 -17.73
N GLU A 110 13.32 13.45 -18.82
CA GLU A 110 13.58 12.67 -20.04
C GLU A 110 14.81 13.19 -20.79
N GLU A 111 15.01 14.51 -20.87
CA GLU A 111 16.12 15.12 -21.62
C GLU A 111 17.49 14.75 -21.03
N TYR A 112 17.61 14.72 -19.70
CA TYR A 112 18.86 14.37 -19.01
C TYR A 112 18.89 12.94 -18.45
N ASN A 113 17.81 12.15 -18.61
CA ASN A 113 17.61 10.86 -17.94
C ASN A 113 17.84 10.98 -16.41
N ILE A 114 17.06 11.84 -15.75
CA ILE A 114 17.08 12.00 -14.29
C ILE A 114 16.42 10.79 -13.64
N ARG A 115 17.12 10.16 -12.69
CA ARG A 115 16.65 8.99 -11.95
C ARG A 115 16.81 9.11 -10.43
N VAL A 116 17.64 10.05 -9.97
CA VAL A 116 17.91 10.30 -8.55
C VAL A 116 17.82 11.81 -8.30
N MET A 117 17.33 12.21 -7.14
CA MET A 117 17.14 13.60 -6.72
C MET A 117 17.64 13.77 -5.28
N ASN A 118 18.70 14.56 -5.09
CA ASN A 118 19.33 14.75 -3.79
C ASN A 118 18.84 16.06 -3.15
N LEU A 119 18.12 15.95 -2.03
CA LEU A 119 17.59 17.06 -1.23
C LEU A 119 18.31 17.14 0.13
N SER A 120 19.57 17.56 0.09
CA SER A 120 20.40 17.92 1.25
C SER A 120 20.01 19.29 1.83
N LEU A 121 18.72 19.51 2.05
CA LEU A 121 18.11 20.74 2.53
C LEU A 121 17.01 20.44 3.57
N LEU A 122 16.68 21.41 4.42
CA LEU A 122 15.70 21.25 5.49
C LEU A 122 14.82 22.49 5.72
N ALA A 123 13.55 22.24 6.06
CA ALA A 123 12.64 23.19 6.71
C ALA A 123 11.92 22.53 7.90
N TYR A 124 11.37 23.33 8.82
CA TYR A 124 10.63 22.80 9.96
C TYR A 124 9.29 22.21 9.53
N ALA A 125 9.05 20.92 9.82
CA ALA A 125 7.74 20.31 9.64
C ALA A 125 6.70 20.99 10.57
N THR A 126 5.80 21.77 9.98
CA THR A 126 4.74 22.52 10.68
C THR A 126 3.31 22.12 10.29
N THR A 127 3.18 21.30 9.25
CA THR A 127 1.93 20.73 8.72
C THR A 127 2.15 19.25 8.42
N PRO A 128 1.09 18.43 8.34
CA PRO A 128 1.21 17.05 7.88
C PRO A 128 1.80 16.95 6.47
N TYR A 129 2.49 15.84 6.16
CA TYR A 129 3.22 15.68 4.89
C TYR A 129 2.35 15.95 3.65
N PHE A 130 1.17 15.32 3.54
CA PHE A 130 0.21 15.47 2.44
C PHE A 130 -0.40 16.88 2.28
N VAL A 131 -0.11 17.81 3.20
CA VAL A 131 -0.49 19.23 3.12
C VAL A 131 0.70 20.13 2.77
N ASP A 132 1.93 19.68 3.04
CA ASP A 132 3.15 20.44 2.79
C ASP A 132 3.45 20.50 1.27
N PRO A 133 3.57 21.71 0.67
CA PRO A 133 3.68 21.83 -0.78
C PRO A 133 5.07 21.49 -1.35
N VAL A 134 6.10 21.29 -0.52
CA VAL A 134 7.38 20.71 -0.95
C VAL A 134 7.33 19.18 -0.89
N ASN A 135 6.66 18.59 0.11
CA ASN A 135 6.41 17.14 0.16
C ASN A 135 5.62 16.69 -1.07
N ARG A 136 4.50 17.37 -1.38
CA ARG A 136 3.74 17.13 -2.61
C ARG A 136 4.49 17.33 -3.92
N ALA A 137 5.57 18.11 -3.91
CA ALA A 137 6.46 18.22 -5.06
C ALA A 137 7.40 17.01 -5.18
N VAL A 138 7.90 16.45 -4.06
CA VAL A 138 8.70 15.22 -4.08
C VAL A 138 7.85 13.97 -4.31
N GLU A 139 6.62 13.89 -3.80
CA GLU A 139 5.58 12.91 -4.20
C GLU A 139 5.42 12.90 -5.73
N ALA A 140 5.27 14.08 -6.35
CA ALA A 140 5.15 14.20 -7.80
C ALA A 140 6.43 13.81 -8.57
N ALA A 141 7.62 13.95 -7.96
CA ALA A 141 8.86 13.43 -8.53
C ALA A 141 8.98 11.90 -8.40
N TRP A 142 8.53 11.36 -7.27
CA TRP A 142 8.45 9.93 -6.96
C TRP A 142 7.50 9.20 -7.91
N GLN A 143 6.28 9.72 -8.10
CA GLN A 143 5.29 9.23 -9.07
C GLN A 143 5.80 9.26 -10.51
N LYS A 144 6.73 10.17 -10.84
CA LYS A 144 7.42 10.19 -12.14
C LYS A 144 8.70 9.35 -12.16
N GLY A 145 8.90 8.43 -11.23
CA GLY A 145 10.01 7.47 -11.25
C GLY A 145 11.38 8.14 -11.14
N ILE A 146 11.50 9.14 -10.25
CA ILE A 146 12.76 9.72 -9.79
C ILE A 146 12.89 9.38 -8.31
N VAL A 147 13.96 8.68 -7.91
CA VAL A 147 14.21 8.35 -6.51
C VAL A 147 14.63 9.62 -5.77
N VAL A 148 13.82 10.06 -4.82
CA VAL A 148 14.13 11.23 -3.98
C VAL A 148 14.85 10.76 -2.72
N VAL A 149 16.00 11.38 -2.44
CA VAL A 149 16.83 11.13 -1.26
C VAL A 149 16.95 12.43 -0.48
N ALA A 150 16.42 12.46 0.74
CA ALA A 150 16.29 13.64 1.59
C ALA A 150 17.20 13.58 2.82
N ALA A 151 17.52 14.73 3.40
CA ALA A 151 18.15 14.83 4.71
C ALA A 151 17.10 14.71 5.83
N ALA A 152 17.37 13.87 6.84
CA ALA A 152 16.49 13.77 8.02
C ALA A 152 16.38 15.08 8.80
N GLY A 153 17.42 15.92 8.72
CA GLY A 153 17.55 17.17 9.47
C GLY A 153 18.75 17.17 10.42
N ASN A 154 19.04 18.34 11.01
CA ASN A 154 20.18 18.54 11.91
C ASN A 154 19.73 19.05 13.30
N ASN A 155 18.51 18.67 13.72
CA ASN A 155 17.84 19.14 14.94
C ASN A 155 17.74 18.05 16.02
N GLY A 156 18.53 16.98 15.91
CA GLY A 156 18.58 15.89 16.90
C GLY A 156 19.18 16.29 18.25
N PRO A 157 19.07 15.42 19.29
CA PRO A 157 18.55 14.05 19.25
C PRO A 157 17.06 13.96 19.62
N ALA A 158 16.34 15.08 19.49
CA ALA A 158 14.93 15.19 19.82
C ALA A 158 14.06 14.22 18.99
N ALA A 159 13.11 13.55 19.64
CA ALA A 159 12.00 12.91 18.92
C ALA A 159 11.19 13.96 18.14
N GLU A 160 10.53 13.55 17.04
CA GLU A 160 9.78 14.44 16.13
C GLU A 160 10.61 15.59 15.51
N SER A 161 11.93 15.42 15.41
CA SER A 161 12.84 16.44 14.85
C SER A 161 13.11 16.30 13.36
N ILE A 162 12.48 15.31 12.71
CA ILE A 162 12.57 15.09 11.25
C ILE A 162 12.03 16.31 10.50
N THR A 163 12.80 16.80 9.53
CA THR A 163 12.52 18.03 8.76
C THR A 163 11.96 17.75 7.38
N VAL A 164 11.21 18.71 6.83
CA VAL A 164 10.77 18.73 5.41
C VAL A 164 12.00 18.80 4.50
N PRO A 165 12.11 17.98 3.43
CA PRO A 165 11.14 16.98 2.95
C PRO A 165 11.30 15.57 3.54
N GLY A 166 12.28 15.32 4.42
CA GLY A 166 12.51 14.00 5.02
C GLY A 166 11.39 13.48 5.95
N ASN A 167 10.36 14.27 6.26
CA ASN A 167 9.16 13.80 6.96
C ASN A 167 8.10 13.18 6.02
N ASP A 168 8.31 13.28 4.71
CA ASP A 168 7.52 12.58 3.69
C ASP A 168 7.76 11.05 3.81
N PRO A 169 6.71 10.21 3.79
CA PRO A 169 6.87 8.78 3.96
C PRO A 169 7.50 8.11 2.73
N TYR A 170 7.17 8.58 1.52
CA TYR A 170 7.59 7.96 0.26
C TYR A 170 9.10 8.04 0.06
N VAL A 171 9.71 9.19 0.36
CA VAL A 171 11.13 9.47 0.05
C VAL A 171 12.12 8.72 0.95
N ILE A 172 13.36 8.58 0.47
CA ILE A 172 14.47 8.00 1.22
C ILE A 172 15.10 9.06 2.12
N THR A 173 14.77 9.06 3.40
CA THR A 173 15.23 10.00 4.42
C THR A 173 16.47 9.46 5.13
N VAL A 174 17.56 10.24 5.10
CA VAL A 174 18.87 9.79 5.54
C VAL A 174 19.32 10.48 6.84
N GLY A 175 19.57 9.68 7.87
CA GLY A 175 20.22 10.10 9.11
C GLY A 175 21.75 9.97 9.04
N ALA A 176 22.46 10.55 10.01
CA ALA A 176 23.91 10.66 10.00
C ALA A 176 24.60 9.93 11.16
N TYR A 177 25.69 9.23 10.87
CA TYR A 177 26.63 8.74 11.86
C TYR A 177 28.04 9.33 11.68
N ASP A 178 28.80 9.40 12.78
CA ASP A 178 30.24 9.64 12.77
C ASP A 178 30.96 8.30 12.66
N THR A 179 31.98 8.24 11.79
CA THR A 179 32.75 7.03 11.49
C THR A 179 33.96 6.85 12.40
N SER A 180 34.15 7.75 13.38
CA SER A 180 35.38 7.91 14.17
C SER A 180 36.67 8.03 13.33
N THR A 181 36.55 8.22 12.01
CA THR A 181 37.60 8.07 10.98
C THR A 181 38.32 6.70 10.96
N THR A 182 37.68 5.64 11.46
CA THR A 182 38.26 4.30 11.65
C THR A 182 37.71 3.27 10.64
N MET A 183 38.45 3.05 9.55
CA MET A 183 38.05 2.06 8.53
C MET A 183 37.88 0.65 9.11
N ASN A 184 36.74 0.02 8.80
CA ASN A 184 36.37 -1.35 9.20
C ASN A 184 36.29 -1.58 10.73
N ASN A 185 36.18 -0.53 11.54
CA ASN A 185 35.71 -0.63 12.92
C ASN A 185 34.27 -0.09 12.95
N TRP A 186 33.31 -0.92 13.37
CA TRP A 186 31.89 -0.53 13.40
C TRP A 186 31.36 -0.31 14.82
N ALA A 187 32.20 -0.55 15.83
CA ALA A 187 31.87 -0.48 17.25
C ALA A 187 32.17 0.89 17.88
N ASP A 188 32.89 1.77 17.17
CA ASP A 188 33.13 3.18 17.48
C ASP A 188 32.40 4.14 16.51
N ASP A 189 31.75 3.62 15.47
CA ASP A 189 30.73 4.33 14.69
C ASP A 189 29.53 4.69 15.60
N ASN A 190 29.16 5.97 15.67
CA ASN A 190 28.06 6.46 16.52
C ASN A 190 27.07 7.33 15.74
N VAL A 191 25.76 7.17 15.96
CA VAL A 191 24.75 8.11 15.44
C VAL A 191 25.09 9.51 15.96
N SER A 192 25.15 10.47 15.04
CA SER A 192 25.54 11.83 15.37
C SER A 192 24.44 12.49 16.21
N LEU A 193 24.81 13.06 17.35
CA LEU A 193 23.86 13.65 18.31
C LEU A 193 22.90 14.68 17.68
N TRP A 194 23.36 15.42 16.66
CA TRP A 194 22.58 16.42 15.93
C TRP A 194 21.74 15.83 14.78
N SER A 195 21.91 14.56 14.39
CA SER A 195 21.07 13.91 13.38
C SER A 195 19.63 13.88 13.87
N SER A 196 18.69 14.46 13.11
CA SER A 196 17.27 14.38 13.47
C SER A 196 16.78 12.94 13.57
N THR A 197 15.82 12.71 14.46
CA THR A 197 15.25 11.40 14.83
C THR A 197 13.73 11.45 14.86
N GLY A 198 13.09 10.33 14.55
CA GLY A 198 11.64 10.20 14.37
C GLY A 198 10.81 10.14 15.66
N PRO A 199 9.62 9.53 15.61
CA PRO A 199 8.84 9.39 14.37
C PRO A 199 8.61 10.75 13.72
N THR A 200 8.04 10.81 12.52
CA THR A 200 7.49 12.07 12.02
C THR A 200 6.31 12.49 12.90
N LYS A 201 5.91 13.76 12.81
CA LYS A 201 4.74 14.27 13.55
C LYS A 201 3.42 13.61 13.15
N ASP A 202 3.44 12.94 11.99
CA ASP A 202 2.32 12.21 11.40
C ASP A 202 2.39 10.70 11.72
N GLY A 203 3.38 10.24 12.49
CA GLY A 203 3.49 8.86 12.99
C GLY A 203 4.41 7.93 12.19
N PHE A 204 5.16 8.41 11.20
CA PHE A 204 6.03 7.54 10.38
C PHE A 204 7.40 7.28 11.01
N ILE A 205 7.89 6.04 10.88
CA ILE A 205 9.26 5.68 11.21
C ILE A 205 10.22 6.36 10.23
N LYS A 206 11.06 7.26 10.73
CA LYS A 206 12.13 7.97 10.01
C LYS A 206 13.32 8.23 10.96
N PRO A 207 14.57 8.37 10.49
CA PRO A 207 15.03 8.16 9.11
C PRO A 207 14.85 6.70 8.66
N ASP A 208 14.84 6.45 7.36
CA ASP A 208 14.77 5.07 6.84
C ASP A 208 16.12 4.35 7.00
N VAL A 209 17.22 5.09 6.80
CA VAL A 209 18.60 4.58 6.85
C VAL A 209 19.61 5.62 7.35
N LEU A 210 20.77 5.15 7.78
CA LEU A 210 21.93 5.94 8.18
C LEU A 210 23.07 5.88 7.15
N ALA A 211 23.79 6.99 6.96
CA ALA A 211 25.06 7.02 6.24
C ALA A 211 26.11 7.93 6.93
N PRO A 212 27.41 7.83 6.58
CA PRO A 212 28.46 8.71 7.11
C PRO A 212 28.12 10.18 6.87
N GLY A 213 27.94 10.94 7.96
CA GLY A 213 27.53 12.34 7.91
C GLY A 213 28.37 13.28 8.77
N ALA A 214 29.21 12.78 9.68
CA ALA A 214 30.19 13.58 10.41
C ALA A 214 31.60 13.44 9.84
N ASN A 215 32.41 14.48 10.01
CA ASN A 215 33.81 14.59 9.58
C ASN A 215 34.06 14.38 8.08
N VAL A 216 33.02 14.41 7.24
CA VAL A 216 33.06 14.06 5.82
C VAL A 216 33.87 15.12 5.05
N VAL A 217 34.90 14.66 4.33
CA VAL A 217 35.79 15.51 3.54
C VAL A 217 35.41 15.39 2.06
N SER A 218 35.10 16.53 1.43
CA SER A 218 34.74 16.61 0.02
C SER A 218 35.22 17.94 -0.58
N TYR A 219 35.05 18.13 -1.88
CA TYR A 219 35.48 19.33 -2.59
C TYR A 219 34.72 20.58 -2.15
N MET A 220 35.41 21.72 -2.05
CA MET A 220 34.78 23.03 -1.91
C MET A 220 35.70 24.10 -2.53
N TYR A 221 35.12 25.13 -3.17
CA TYR A 221 35.94 26.16 -3.84
C TYR A 221 36.66 27.07 -2.83
N THR A 222 37.97 26.88 -2.75
CA THR A 222 38.92 27.77 -2.07
C THR A 222 39.80 28.44 -3.11
N ASP A 223 39.69 29.77 -3.25
CA ASP A 223 40.58 30.52 -4.14
C ASP A 223 42.00 30.53 -3.55
N PRO A 224 43.03 30.10 -4.31
CA PRO A 224 44.41 30.03 -3.82
C PRO A 224 45.12 31.39 -3.78
N SER A 225 44.48 32.47 -4.24
CA SER A 225 45.07 33.80 -4.42
C SER A 225 44.35 34.91 -3.66
N ASP A 226 43.02 34.87 -3.58
CA ASP A 226 42.19 35.79 -2.81
C ASP A 226 41.08 35.03 -2.06
N ARG A 227 41.33 34.72 -0.78
CA ARG A 227 40.37 34.00 0.07
C ARG A 227 39.04 34.76 0.28
N SER A 228 38.91 36.03 -0.12
CA SER A 228 37.61 36.70 -0.15
C SER A 228 36.73 36.27 -1.33
N ALA A 229 37.31 35.67 -2.37
CA ALA A 229 36.63 35.03 -3.51
C ALA A 229 36.38 33.52 -3.32
N SER A 230 36.84 32.92 -2.21
CA SER A 230 36.42 31.56 -1.81
C SER A 230 34.94 31.51 -1.42
N ALA A 231 34.37 30.31 -1.35
CA ALA A 231 33.01 30.07 -0.87
C ALA A 231 32.77 30.62 0.57
N THR A 232 31.53 30.97 0.90
CA THR A 232 31.13 31.56 2.19
C THR A 232 31.57 30.69 3.38
N LEU A 233 31.38 29.37 3.33
CA LEU A 233 31.83 28.46 4.39
C LEU A 233 33.36 28.49 4.58
N VAL A 234 34.13 28.45 3.49
CA VAL A 234 35.60 28.58 3.51
C VAL A 234 36.05 29.91 4.12
N ARG A 235 35.29 30.99 3.91
CA ARG A 235 35.58 32.32 4.47
C ARG A 235 35.28 32.40 5.97
N LEU A 236 34.14 31.89 6.41
CA LEU A 236 33.70 31.93 7.80
C LEU A 236 34.52 30.97 8.69
N HIS A 237 34.81 29.76 8.21
CA HIS A 237 35.45 28.69 8.97
C HIS A 237 36.72 28.19 8.23
N PRO A 238 37.86 28.91 8.33
CA PRO A 238 39.13 28.51 7.69
C PRO A 238 39.61 27.12 8.11
N ASP A 239 39.41 26.80 9.38
CA ASP A 239 39.96 25.67 10.12
C ASP A 239 39.43 24.31 9.68
N TYR A 240 38.35 24.27 8.90
CA TYR A 240 37.81 23.03 8.31
C TYR A 240 38.36 22.74 6.89
N ASN A 241 39.33 23.50 6.40
CA ASN A 241 40.08 23.21 5.16
C ASN A 241 41.30 22.30 5.45
N PRO A 242 41.25 20.97 5.22
CA PRO A 242 42.46 20.14 5.27
C PRO A 242 43.49 20.50 4.18
N ASN A 243 43.08 21.09 3.05
CA ASN A 243 43.99 21.62 2.02
C ASN A 243 43.31 22.74 1.17
N LEU A 244 43.93 23.13 0.05
CA LEU A 244 43.46 24.23 -0.83
C LEU A 244 42.24 23.91 -1.71
N SER A 245 41.65 22.72 -1.64
CA SER A 245 40.47 22.35 -2.45
C SER A 245 39.52 21.34 -1.78
N LEU A 246 39.82 20.93 -0.55
CA LEU A 246 39.01 20.04 0.26
C LEU A 246 38.55 20.74 1.53
N TYR A 247 37.37 20.35 1.99
CA TYR A 247 36.71 20.92 3.15
C TYR A 247 35.97 19.83 3.94
N ARG A 248 35.94 19.96 5.28
CA ARG A 248 35.25 19.04 6.18
C ARG A 248 33.89 19.61 6.60
N LEU A 249 32.83 18.83 6.47
CA LEU A 249 31.50 19.16 7.00
C LEU A 249 30.93 18.05 7.88
N ASN A 250 29.96 18.46 8.70
CA ASN A 250 29.06 17.61 9.46
C ASN A 250 27.63 17.96 9.02
N GLY A 251 26.81 16.96 8.73
CA GLY A 251 25.38 17.13 8.50
C GLY A 251 24.71 15.91 7.86
N THR A 252 23.40 15.75 8.07
CA THR A 252 22.60 14.76 7.33
C THR A 252 22.66 15.02 5.83
N SER A 253 22.81 16.28 5.43
CA SER A 253 23.19 16.72 4.08
C SER A 253 24.30 15.91 3.42
N MET A 254 25.35 15.54 4.16
CA MET A 254 26.49 14.77 3.65
C MET A 254 26.13 13.28 3.52
N ALA A 255 25.39 12.75 4.48
CA ALA A 255 24.88 11.39 4.49
C ALA A 255 23.91 11.15 3.30
N THR A 256 23.00 12.09 3.02
CA THR A 256 22.13 12.12 1.83
C THR A 256 22.95 12.06 0.53
N GLY A 257 24.11 12.72 0.48
CA GLY A 257 25.06 12.64 -0.64
C GLY A 257 25.67 11.24 -0.81
N VAL A 258 26.03 10.56 0.28
CA VAL A 258 26.52 9.16 0.24
C VAL A 258 25.42 8.26 -0.34
N VAL A 259 24.21 8.33 0.21
CA VAL A 259 23.08 7.48 -0.22
C VAL A 259 22.66 7.76 -1.66
N SER A 260 22.65 9.03 -2.09
CA SER A 260 22.38 9.39 -3.50
C SER A 260 23.40 8.79 -4.47
N GLY A 261 24.64 8.57 -4.02
CA GLY A 261 25.64 7.80 -4.75
C GLY A 261 25.32 6.30 -4.79
N VAL A 262 24.99 5.69 -3.66
CA VAL A 262 24.59 4.26 -3.61
C VAL A 262 23.36 4.00 -4.50
N VAL A 263 22.34 4.85 -4.42
CA VAL A 263 21.14 4.80 -5.27
C VAL A 263 21.50 4.98 -6.75
N ALA A 264 22.46 5.83 -7.10
CA ALA A 264 22.93 5.94 -8.49
C ALA A 264 23.63 4.66 -8.99
N LEU A 265 24.35 3.94 -8.13
CA LEU A 265 24.90 2.62 -8.46
C LEU A 265 23.80 1.54 -8.57
N MET A 266 22.79 1.58 -7.69
CA MET A 266 21.63 0.67 -7.76
C MET A 266 20.88 0.84 -9.09
N VAL A 267 20.62 2.08 -9.52
CA VAL A 267 20.00 2.39 -10.83
C VAL A 267 20.91 2.01 -12.00
N GLN A 268 22.23 1.97 -11.83
CA GLN A 268 23.17 1.51 -12.86
C GLN A 268 23.16 -0.02 -13.01
N ALA A 269 23.10 -0.76 -11.89
CA ALA A 269 23.07 -2.22 -11.89
C ALA A 269 21.69 -2.78 -12.25
N HIS A 270 20.63 -2.16 -11.74
CA HIS A 270 19.23 -2.59 -11.84
C HIS A 270 18.37 -1.44 -12.42
N PRO A 271 18.54 -1.08 -13.71
CA PRO A 271 17.88 0.07 -14.31
C PRO A 271 16.35 -0.04 -14.35
N GLN A 272 15.80 -1.25 -14.21
CA GLN A 272 14.37 -1.54 -14.18
C GLN A 272 13.67 -1.07 -12.89
N LEU A 273 14.38 -1.01 -11.75
CA LEU A 273 13.73 -0.80 -10.45
C LEU A 273 13.10 0.60 -10.33
N GLY A 274 11.87 0.62 -9.81
CA GLY A 274 11.15 1.82 -9.39
C GLY A 274 11.69 2.40 -8.08
N PRO A 275 11.23 3.60 -7.69
CA PRO A 275 11.65 4.23 -6.43
C PRO A 275 11.38 3.40 -5.19
N ASP A 276 10.24 2.73 -5.11
CA ASP A 276 9.78 1.95 -3.96
C ASP A 276 10.60 0.66 -3.76
N GLN A 277 10.93 0.00 -4.87
CA GLN A 277 11.88 -1.13 -4.92
C GLN A 277 13.30 -0.70 -4.53
N ILE A 278 13.71 0.52 -4.91
CA ILE A 278 15.02 1.05 -4.52
C ILE A 278 15.05 1.42 -3.03
N LYS A 279 13.97 2.02 -2.48
CA LYS A 279 13.81 2.24 -1.03
C LYS A 279 13.82 0.91 -0.27
N PHE A 280 13.05 -0.08 -0.73
CA PHE A 280 13.02 -1.43 -0.16
C PHE A 280 14.41 -2.04 -0.12
N ARG A 281 15.04 -2.16 -1.27
CA ARG A 281 16.34 -2.81 -1.42
C ARG A 281 17.45 -2.13 -0.62
N LEU A 282 17.37 -0.81 -0.40
CA LEU A 282 18.30 -0.05 0.43
C LEU A 282 18.09 -0.30 1.93
N MET A 283 16.84 -0.40 2.38
CA MET A 283 16.47 -0.70 3.77
C MET A 283 16.71 -2.17 4.13
N TYR A 284 16.25 -3.10 3.28
CA TYR A 284 16.40 -4.55 3.45
C TYR A 284 17.86 -5.00 3.59
N THR A 285 18.79 -4.30 2.95
CA THR A 285 20.22 -4.60 2.98
C THR A 285 21.00 -3.78 4.02
N ALA A 286 20.35 -2.86 4.73
CA ALA A 286 20.99 -2.05 5.77
C ALA A 286 21.48 -2.90 6.95
N ARG A 287 22.46 -2.39 7.69
CA ARG A 287 23.10 -3.06 8.82
C ARG A 287 22.87 -2.26 10.10
N SER A 288 21.98 -2.75 10.95
CA SER A 288 21.62 -2.14 12.23
C SER A 288 22.82 -2.09 13.18
N ALA A 289 22.95 -0.99 13.92
CA ALA A 289 23.99 -0.82 14.92
C ALA A 289 23.64 -1.63 16.19
N VAL A 290 24.45 -2.64 16.48
CA VAL A 290 24.28 -3.56 17.62
C VAL A 290 25.50 -3.60 18.54
N ASN A 291 25.29 -3.96 19.82
CA ASN A 291 26.33 -4.17 20.81
C ASN A 291 26.98 -5.57 20.65
N SER A 292 27.93 -5.92 21.53
CA SER A 292 28.62 -7.23 21.52
C SER A 292 27.69 -8.43 21.71
N ASP A 293 26.50 -8.18 22.25
CA ASP A 293 25.55 -9.18 22.72
C ASP A 293 24.33 -9.25 21.77
N GLY A 294 24.39 -8.54 20.62
CA GLY A 294 23.39 -8.55 19.55
C GLY A 294 22.24 -7.55 19.70
N GLN A 295 22.18 -6.77 20.78
CA GLN A 295 21.10 -5.82 21.04
C GLN A 295 21.33 -4.49 20.33
N LEU A 296 20.26 -3.76 19.95
CA LEU A 296 20.39 -2.46 19.29
C LEU A 296 21.10 -1.42 20.18
N LEU A 297 22.01 -0.64 19.58
CA LEU A 297 22.64 0.53 20.21
C LEU A 297 21.78 1.79 20.17
N TYR A 298 20.80 1.83 19.26
CA TYR A 298 19.91 2.95 19.01
C TYR A 298 18.51 2.42 18.70
N ASN A 299 17.46 3.12 19.12
CA ASN A 299 16.10 2.73 18.77
C ASN A 299 15.81 2.94 17.27
N LEU A 300 14.70 2.35 16.83
CA LEU A 300 14.22 2.44 15.45
C LEU A 300 14.14 3.88 14.92
N PHE A 301 13.60 4.82 15.71
CA PHE A 301 13.48 6.23 15.34
C PHE A 301 14.82 6.99 15.27
N GLN A 302 15.91 6.40 15.78
CA GLN A 302 17.26 6.94 15.70
C GLN A 302 18.09 6.38 14.53
N GLN A 303 17.80 5.16 14.05
CA GLN A 303 18.62 4.50 13.02
C GLN A 303 17.88 3.94 11.80
N GLY A 304 16.54 3.90 11.80
CA GLY A 304 15.77 3.21 10.77
C GLY A 304 16.14 1.73 10.68
N SER A 305 16.24 1.21 9.46
CA SER A 305 16.76 -0.15 9.20
C SER A 305 18.26 -0.29 9.52
N GLY A 306 19.00 0.83 9.66
CA GLY A 306 20.41 0.87 10.04
C GLY A 306 21.31 1.55 9.00
N ARG A 307 22.61 1.22 9.04
CA ARG A 307 23.63 1.81 8.16
C ARG A 307 23.52 1.23 6.74
N VAL A 308 23.50 2.09 5.73
CA VAL A 308 23.49 1.67 4.31
C VAL A 308 24.72 0.83 3.99
N TRP A 309 24.48 -0.34 3.40
CA TRP A 309 25.53 -1.28 3.00
C TRP A 309 25.51 -1.49 1.48
N ALA A 310 26.24 -0.61 0.79
CA ALA A 310 26.25 -0.51 -0.67
C ALA A 310 26.56 -1.81 -1.44
N PRO A 311 27.45 -2.73 -0.98
CA PRO A 311 27.73 -3.97 -1.71
C PRO A 311 26.48 -4.81 -1.95
N ASP A 312 25.68 -5.05 -0.90
CA ASP A 312 24.51 -5.92 -1.01
C ASP A 312 23.36 -5.17 -1.71
N ALA A 313 23.15 -3.89 -1.37
CA ALA A 313 22.16 -3.02 -2.02
C ALA A 313 22.32 -2.96 -3.55
N VAL A 314 23.58 -2.93 -4.04
CA VAL A 314 23.89 -2.84 -5.47
C VAL A 314 24.02 -4.22 -6.13
N LEU A 315 24.64 -5.21 -5.46
CA LEU A 315 25.12 -6.45 -6.10
C LEU A 315 24.46 -7.75 -5.63
N SER A 316 23.67 -7.75 -4.54
CA SER A 316 22.97 -8.97 -4.11
C SER A 316 21.87 -9.34 -5.10
N ASN A 317 21.75 -10.60 -5.47
CA ASN A 317 20.55 -11.11 -6.15
C ASN A 317 19.50 -11.59 -5.13
N ASP A 318 19.90 -11.75 -3.87
CA ASP A 318 19.12 -12.35 -2.79
C ASP A 318 18.34 -11.25 -2.04
N VAL A 319 17.61 -10.42 -2.81
CA VAL A 319 16.72 -9.36 -2.31
C VAL A 319 15.39 -9.46 -3.05
N PRO A 320 14.27 -9.68 -2.34
CA PRO A 320 12.91 -9.67 -2.90
C PRO A 320 12.57 -8.39 -3.70
N ASP A 321 11.66 -8.48 -4.69
CA ASP A 321 11.33 -7.37 -5.62
C ASP A 321 10.20 -6.44 -5.12
N GLU A 322 10.23 -6.19 -3.82
CA GLU A 322 9.18 -5.62 -2.98
C GLU A 322 9.12 -4.09 -3.00
N ARG A 323 8.12 -3.50 -2.32
CA ARG A 323 7.85 -2.05 -2.34
C ARG A 323 7.68 -1.44 -0.94
N ALA A 324 8.64 -0.65 -0.50
CA ALA A 324 8.68 -0.01 0.83
C ALA A 324 7.67 1.13 1.07
N ASN A 325 6.58 1.16 0.30
CA ASN A 325 5.48 2.12 0.32
C ASN A 325 4.17 1.46 -0.18
N ALA A 326 4.03 0.12 -0.15
CA ALA A 326 2.88 -0.58 -0.75
C ALA A 326 1.53 -0.07 -0.20
N ALA A 327 1.38 -0.03 1.13
CA ALA A 327 0.22 0.51 1.83
C ALA A 327 0.02 2.04 1.73
N LEU A 328 0.72 2.76 0.83
CA LEU A 328 0.65 4.22 0.70
C LEU A 328 0.10 4.66 -0.68
N GLN A 329 -1.09 5.27 -0.64
CA GLN A 329 -1.87 5.59 -1.83
C GLN A 329 -1.47 6.95 -2.44
N LEU A 330 -0.30 6.97 -3.11
CA LEU A 330 0.33 8.16 -3.70
C LEU A 330 -0.59 8.98 -4.62
N GLU A 331 -1.54 8.35 -5.31
CA GLU A 331 -2.51 9.07 -6.14
C GLU A 331 -3.54 9.83 -5.30
N ASN A 332 -3.92 9.31 -4.11
CA ASN A 332 -4.85 9.96 -3.20
C ASN A 332 -4.20 11.16 -2.48
N ASP A 333 -2.96 11.06 -2.02
CA ASP A 333 -2.21 12.21 -1.46
C ASP A 333 -2.06 13.34 -2.50
N LEU A 334 -1.64 12.98 -3.71
CA LEU A 334 -1.55 13.94 -4.82
C LEU A 334 -2.93 14.52 -5.19
N SER A 335 -4.02 13.76 -5.04
CA SER A 335 -5.40 14.21 -5.32
C SER A 335 -5.94 15.28 -4.38
N HIS A 336 -5.33 15.48 -3.19
CA HIS A 336 -5.81 16.41 -2.17
C HIS A 336 -5.75 17.88 -2.63
N LEU A 337 -6.74 18.32 -3.42
CA LEU A 337 -6.81 19.68 -3.94
C LEU A 337 -6.95 20.70 -2.80
N TRP A 338 -6.02 21.66 -2.76
CA TRP A 338 -6.09 22.80 -1.84
C TRP A 338 -7.20 23.75 -2.27
N LEU A 339 -8.45 23.43 -1.93
CA LEU A 339 -9.61 24.29 -2.17
C LEU A 339 -9.49 25.56 -1.30
N PRO A 340 -9.42 26.77 -1.90
CA PRO A 340 -9.42 28.00 -1.12
C PRO A 340 -10.71 28.12 -0.32
N ALA A 341 -10.59 28.41 0.98
CA ALA A 341 -11.74 28.43 1.88
C ALA A 341 -12.76 29.54 1.51
N GLU A 342 -14.02 29.11 1.35
CA GLU A 342 -15.23 29.92 1.11
C GLU A 342 -15.30 30.68 -0.24
N GLN A 343 -16.38 30.55 -1.01
CA GLN A 343 -17.76 30.80 -0.57
C GLN A 343 -18.84 29.97 -1.28
N ASN A 344 -19.93 29.72 -0.53
CA ASN A 344 -21.20 29.11 -0.95
C ASN A 344 -21.13 27.60 -1.20
N GLY A 345 -21.47 26.81 -0.16
CA GLY A 345 -21.44 25.36 -0.23
C GLY A 345 -22.57 24.73 -1.04
N ALA A 346 -22.20 23.99 -2.08
CA ALA A 346 -22.90 22.83 -2.60
C ALA A 346 -21.84 21.90 -3.22
N LEU A 347 -21.85 20.61 -2.85
CA LEU A 347 -21.12 19.59 -3.61
C LEU A 347 -22.00 19.18 -4.79
N ASP A 348 -21.43 19.16 -5.99
CA ASP A 348 -22.06 18.61 -7.19
C ASP A 348 -21.19 17.48 -7.73
N GLN A 349 -21.80 16.44 -8.29
CA GLN A 349 -21.13 15.22 -8.72
C GLN A 349 -21.17 15.09 -10.25
N GLY A 350 -20.01 14.99 -10.89
CA GLY A 350 -19.93 14.74 -12.33
C GLY A 350 -18.49 14.56 -12.82
N ASP A 351 -18.35 13.69 -13.83
CA ASP A 351 -17.17 13.46 -14.69
C ASP A 351 -15.92 12.92 -13.93
N LEU A 352 -15.45 11.66 -14.05
CA LEU A 352 -15.49 10.64 -15.15
C LEU A 352 -14.78 11.13 -16.44
N ASP A 353 -13.99 10.36 -17.20
CA ASP A 353 -13.48 8.97 -17.12
C ASP A 353 -12.36 8.74 -18.18
N GLN A 354 -11.88 7.48 -18.35
CA GLN A 354 -10.97 6.92 -19.40
C GLN A 354 -9.42 7.11 -19.23
N ASP A 355 -8.54 6.14 -19.57
CA ASP A 355 -8.61 4.67 -19.76
C ASP A 355 -7.17 4.04 -19.89
N GLY A 356 -6.95 2.74 -19.56
CA GLY A 356 -5.59 2.12 -19.71
C GLY A 356 -5.22 0.75 -19.08
N VAL A 357 -6.05 -0.30 -19.21
CA VAL A 357 -6.02 -1.60 -18.47
C VAL A 357 -4.89 -2.62 -18.81
N GLY A 358 -4.53 -3.48 -17.85
CA GLY A 358 -4.11 -4.89 -18.04
C GLY A 358 -3.20 -5.43 -16.91
N ASN A 359 -3.32 -6.65 -16.38
CA ASN A 359 -4.23 -7.82 -16.52
C ASN A 359 -4.04 -8.67 -15.22
N GLU A 360 -4.89 -9.56 -14.69
CA GLU A 360 -6.08 -10.30 -15.16
C GLU A 360 -7.42 -9.58 -14.85
N SER A 361 -8.58 -10.26 -14.87
CA SER A 361 -9.90 -9.64 -14.65
C SER A 361 -11.03 -10.61 -14.21
N PRO A 362 -11.97 -10.18 -13.33
CA PRO A 362 -13.06 -11.04 -12.86
C PRO A 362 -14.09 -11.40 -13.95
N VAL A 363 -14.60 -12.64 -13.88
CA VAL A 363 -15.37 -13.35 -14.93
C VAL A 363 -16.74 -12.73 -15.31
N CYS A 364 -17.13 -11.63 -14.64
CA CYS A 364 -18.34 -10.86 -14.97
C CYS A 364 -18.08 -9.54 -15.73
N LEU A 365 -16.85 -9.01 -15.77
CA LEU A 365 -16.56 -7.65 -16.21
C LEU A 365 -17.09 -7.37 -17.64
N GLY A 366 -17.78 -6.24 -17.81
CA GLY A 366 -18.29 -5.77 -19.10
C GLY A 366 -19.50 -6.54 -19.68
N LYS A 367 -19.98 -7.60 -19.02
CA LYS A 367 -21.21 -8.31 -19.44
C LYS A 367 -22.42 -7.36 -19.39
N GLU A 368 -23.26 -7.36 -20.44
CA GLU A 368 -24.47 -6.54 -20.46
C GLU A 368 -25.63 -7.20 -19.70
N ILE A 369 -26.26 -6.46 -18.78
CA ILE A 369 -27.49 -6.87 -18.08
C ILE A 369 -28.66 -6.01 -18.55
N LEU A 370 -29.81 -6.65 -18.85
CA LEU A 370 -31.08 -5.94 -19.10
C LEU A 370 -31.85 -5.79 -17.78
N PHE A 371 -31.86 -4.58 -17.20
CA PHE A 371 -32.66 -4.29 -16.00
C PHE A 371 -34.00 -3.67 -16.37
N ILE A 372 -35.12 -4.28 -15.99
CA ILE A 372 -36.46 -3.81 -16.31
C ILE A 372 -37.16 -3.28 -15.07
N GLY A 373 -37.43 -1.97 -15.08
CA GLY A 373 -38.11 -1.26 -14.00
C GLY A 373 -39.41 -0.57 -14.44
N SER A 374 -40.18 -0.11 -13.46
CA SER A 374 -41.52 0.47 -13.64
C SER A 374 -41.61 1.76 -14.45
N ARG A 375 -40.52 2.52 -14.51
CA ARG A 375 -40.40 3.84 -15.14
C ARG A 375 -38.93 4.20 -15.37
N ARG A 376 -38.69 5.27 -16.14
CA ARG A 376 -37.38 5.93 -16.27
C ARG A 376 -37.57 7.44 -15.99
N PRO A 377 -36.80 8.08 -15.09
CA PRO A 377 -35.83 7.50 -14.14
C PRO A 377 -36.48 6.47 -13.20
N LEU A 378 -35.64 5.58 -12.65
CA LEU A 378 -36.07 4.47 -11.79
C LEU A 378 -36.74 4.94 -10.49
N VAL A 379 -37.30 3.99 -9.72
CA VAL A 379 -37.64 4.21 -8.31
C VAL A 379 -36.42 3.91 -7.44
N SER A 380 -36.31 4.54 -6.26
CA SER A 380 -35.09 4.47 -5.43
C SER A 380 -34.66 3.03 -5.10
N ARG A 381 -35.62 2.11 -4.90
CA ARG A 381 -35.32 0.69 -4.65
C ARG A 381 -34.74 -0.06 -5.86
N ASP A 382 -35.07 0.36 -7.07
CA ASP A 382 -34.49 -0.19 -8.31
C ASP A 382 -33.11 0.42 -8.57
N GLN A 383 -32.94 1.70 -8.23
CA GLN A 383 -31.72 2.45 -8.47
C GLN A 383 -30.53 1.86 -7.70
N VAL A 384 -30.69 1.57 -6.41
CA VAL A 384 -29.64 0.94 -5.58
C VAL A 384 -29.22 -0.43 -6.14
N LEU A 385 -30.16 -1.23 -6.65
CA LEU A 385 -29.84 -2.50 -7.31
C LEU A 385 -29.02 -2.27 -8.59
N VAL A 386 -29.42 -1.31 -9.43
CA VAL A 386 -28.69 -0.96 -10.66
C VAL A 386 -27.30 -0.42 -10.37
N ASP A 387 -27.10 0.31 -9.29
CA ASP A 387 -25.79 0.87 -8.95
C ASP A 387 -24.84 -0.18 -8.35
N ARG A 388 -25.32 -1.12 -7.51
CA ARG A 388 -24.51 -2.29 -7.10
C ARG A 388 -24.17 -3.20 -8.27
N LEU A 389 -25.09 -3.39 -9.24
CA LEU A 389 -24.79 -4.13 -10.48
C LEU A 389 -23.68 -3.48 -11.32
N LYS A 390 -23.56 -2.15 -11.34
CA LYS A 390 -22.42 -1.47 -12.00
C LYS A 390 -21.11 -1.65 -11.22
N ALA A 391 -21.17 -1.60 -9.88
CA ALA A 391 -20.00 -1.84 -9.04
C ALA A 391 -19.43 -3.26 -9.27
N LEU A 392 -20.32 -4.25 -9.47
CA LEU A 392 -19.98 -5.61 -9.90
C LEU A 392 -19.56 -5.73 -11.40
N GLY A 393 -19.15 -4.62 -12.02
CA GLY A 393 -18.59 -4.59 -13.38
C GLY A 393 -19.58 -4.77 -14.55
N PHE A 394 -20.89 -4.87 -14.30
CA PHE A 394 -21.87 -5.09 -15.38
C PHE A 394 -22.29 -3.81 -16.11
N HIS A 395 -22.42 -3.89 -17.44
CA HIS A 395 -23.03 -2.81 -18.23
C HIS A 395 -24.56 -2.88 -18.18
N VAL A 396 -25.18 -2.08 -17.32
CA VAL A 396 -26.62 -2.19 -17.02
C VAL A 396 -27.50 -1.40 -18.01
N VAL A 397 -28.03 -2.11 -19.00
CA VAL A 397 -28.98 -1.60 -19.99
C VAL A 397 -30.40 -1.55 -19.39
N ILE A 398 -30.77 -0.42 -18.79
CA ILE A 398 -32.10 -0.22 -18.20
C ILE A 398 -33.20 -0.19 -19.30
N ARG A 399 -34.39 -0.72 -19.02
CA ARG A 399 -35.65 -0.50 -19.76
C ARG A 399 -36.82 -0.18 -18.84
N ASN A 400 -37.77 0.57 -19.38
CA ASN A 400 -39.09 0.79 -18.78
C ASN A 400 -40.03 -0.35 -19.20
N GLN A 401 -40.88 -0.85 -18.29
CA GLN A 401 -41.83 -1.95 -18.53
C GLN A 401 -42.65 -1.81 -19.83
N TYR A 402 -43.15 -0.61 -20.15
CA TYR A 402 -43.95 -0.33 -21.36
C TYR A 402 -43.10 -0.33 -22.65
N GLU A 403 -41.81 -0.02 -22.55
CA GLU A 403 -40.88 0.11 -23.67
C GLU A 403 -40.21 -1.22 -24.02
N SER A 404 -40.06 -2.08 -23.01
CA SER A 404 -39.34 -3.37 -23.06
C SER A 404 -39.93 -4.35 -24.08
N ARG A 405 -39.05 -5.08 -24.78
CA ARG A 405 -39.40 -6.05 -25.83
C ARG A 405 -38.53 -7.29 -25.69
N THR A 406 -39.01 -8.44 -26.16
CA THR A 406 -38.24 -9.69 -26.22
C THR A 406 -36.85 -9.50 -26.86
N ASN A 407 -36.74 -8.67 -27.91
CA ASN A 407 -35.45 -8.34 -28.55
C ASN A 407 -34.46 -7.53 -27.68
N ASP A 408 -34.88 -6.87 -26.59
CA ASP A 408 -33.93 -6.20 -25.69
C ASP A 408 -33.02 -7.21 -24.97
N ALA A 409 -33.39 -8.50 -24.94
CA ALA A 409 -32.58 -9.61 -24.45
C ALA A 409 -31.34 -9.92 -25.30
N GLU A 410 -31.29 -9.47 -26.56
CA GLU A 410 -30.23 -9.86 -27.50
C GLU A 410 -28.86 -9.36 -27.00
N GLY A 411 -27.88 -10.27 -26.95
CA GLY A 411 -26.53 -9.99 -26.42
C GLY A 411 -26.41 -9.78 -24.91
N LYS A 412 -27.47 -10.02 -24.11
CA LYS A 412 -27.44 -9.87 -22.65
C LYS A 412 -26.98 -11.15 -21.97
N ALA A 413 -26.24 -11.03 -20.87
CA ALA A 413 -25.87 -12.15 -20.01
C ALA A 413 -26.99 -12.53 -19.03
N LEU A 414 -27.77 -11.56 -18.56
CA LEU A 414 -28.91 -11.75 -17.66
C LEU A 414 -29.98 -10.69 -17.91
N ILE A 415 -31.24 -11.07 -17.72
CA ILE A 415 -32.39 -10.16 -17.64
C ILE A 415 -32.86 -10.12 -16.19
N ILE A 416 -32.94 -8.93 -15.60
CA ILE A 416 -33.45 -8.70 -14.24
C ILE A 416 -34.78 -7.96 -14.33
N ILE A 417 -35.82 -8.53 -13.72
CA ILE A 417 -37.18 -7.97 -13.70
C ILE A 417 -37.52 -7.58 -12.26
N SER A 418 -37.50 -6.28 -11.96
CA SER A 418 -37.77 -5.74 -10.62
C SER A 418 -39.24 -5.88 -10.21
N ASP A 419 -39.50 -6.03 -8.90
CA ASP A 419 -40.84 -6.01 -8.31
C ASP A 419 -41.55 -4.64 -8.41
N SER A 420 -40.90 -3.61 -8.97
CA SER A 420 -41.54 -2.31 -9.23
C SER A 420 -42.50 -2.33 -10.41
N ILE A 421 -42.31 -3.24 -11.36
CA ILE A 421 -43.15 -3.38 -12.56
C ILE A 421 -44.60 -3.75 -12.20
N TRP A 422 -45.50 -3.65 -13.18
CA TRP A 422 -46.84 -4.22 -13.10
C TRP A 422 -46.94 -5.35 -14.13
N SER A 423 -47.08 -6.60 -13.66
CA SER A 423 -46.84 -7.81 -14.46
C SER A 423 -47.50 -7.87 -15.84
N PRO A 424 -48.72 -7.36 -16.10
CA PRO A 424 -49.33 -7.40 -17.44
C PRO A 424 -48.58 -6.62 -18.52
N TRP A 425 -47.63 -5.74 -18.17
CA TRP A 425 -46.74 -5.08 -19.14
C TRP A 425 -45.52 -5.91 -19.51
N ILE A 426 -45.15 -6.89 -18.69
CA ILE A 426 -44.08 -7.84 -18.98
C ILE A 426 -44.68 -9.09 -19.60
N ASN A 427 -45.66 -9.70 -18.94
CA ASN A 427 -46.37 -10.89 -19.42
C ASN A 427 -45.36 -11.98 -19.86
N THR A 428 -45.70 -12.75 -20.88
CA THR A 428 -44.85 -13.82 -21.46
C THR A 428 -43.63 -13.31 -22.28
N LYS A 429 -43.28 -12.01 -22.25
CA LYS A 429 -42.21 -11.42 -23.11
C LYS A 429 -40.85 -12.13 -23.02
N TYR A 430 -40.53 -12.69 -21.86
CA TYR A 430 -39.23 -13.30 -21.54
C TYR A 430 -39.33 -14.77 -21.12
N THR A 431 -40.47 -15.42 -21.37
CA THR A 431 -40.65 -16.85 -21.05
C THR A 431 -39.70 -17.70 -21.90
N ASP A 432 -39.75 -17.54 -23.23
CA ASP A 432 -39.06 -18.39 -24.21
C ASP A 432 -37.63 -17.93 -24.60
N VAL A 433 -37.08 -16.86 -23.99
CA VAL A 433 -35.76 -16.34 -24.40
C VAL A 433 -34.61 -17.26 -23.97
N ALA A 434 -33.67 -17.54 -24.87
CA ALA A 434 -32.45 -18.32 -24.61
C ALA A 434 -31.38 -17.53 -23.82
N VAL A 435 -31.82 -16.58 -23.00
CA VAL A 435 -31.01 -15.74 -22.11
C VAL A 435 -31.48 -15.98 -20.68
N PRO A 436 -30.60 -16.02 -19.67
CA PRO A 436 -31.00 -16.13 -18.28
C PRO A 436 -31.97 -15.04 -17.82
N VAL A 437 -32.91 -15.39 -16.93
CA VAL A 437 -33.89 -14.45 -16.37
C VAL A 437 -33.95 -14.59 -14.85
N LEU A 438 -33.75 -13.48 -14.14
CA LEU A 438 -34.03 -13.32 -12.72
C LEU A 438 -35.27 -12.41 -12.57
N THR A 439 -36.27 -12.87 -11.82
CA THR A 439 -37.52 -12.12 -11.57
C THR A 439 -37.82 -12.02 -10.08
N TRP A 440 -38.25 -10.83 -9.67
CA TRP A 440 -38.57 -10.48 -8.28
C TRP A 440 -40.08 -10.38 -8.02
N ASP A 441 -40.89 -10.30 -9.09
CA ASP A 441 -42.35 -10.26 -9.01
C ASP A 441 -42.95 -11.68 -9.10
N ALA A 442 -43.62 -12.12 -8.03
CA ALA A 442 -44.38 -13.39 -8.06
C ALA A 442 -45.56 -13.37 -9.03
N ALA A 443 -46.11 -12.21 -9.37
CA ALA A 443 -47.16 -12.07 -10.38
C ALA A 443 -46.65 -12.24 -11.83
N LEU A 444 -45.39 -12.66 -12.00
CA LEU A 444 -44.83 -13.20 -13.24
C LEU A 444 -44.40 -14.67 -13.15
N TYR A 445 -44.53 -15.34 -11.99
CA TYR A 445 -44.04 -16.72 -11.86
C TYR A 445 -44.85 -17.72 -12.71
N ASP A 446 -46.14 -17.48 -12.95
CA ASP A 446 -46.98 -18.26 -13.86
C ASP A 446 -46.83 -17.84 -15.34
N ASP A 447 -46.76 -16.55 -15.64
CA ASP A 447 -46.47 -16.01 -16.99
C ASP A 447 -45.10 -16.52 -17.52
N LEU A 448 -44.08 -16.58 -16.65
CA LEU A 448 -42.75 -17.10 -16.96
C LEU A 448 -42.62 -18.63 -16.74
N ARG A 449 -43.73 -19.34 -16.44
CA ARG A 449 -43.81 -20.80 -16.25
C ARG A 449 -42.96 -21.40 -15.12
N LEU A 450 -42.51 -20.56 -14.19
CA LEU A 450 -41.73 -20.94 -13.01
C LEU A 450 -42.58 -21.64 -11.95
N THR A 451 -43.88 -21.35 -11.88
CA THR A 451 -44.85 -22.01 -10.99
C THR A 451 -46.21 -22.17 -11.69
N GLY A 452 -47.15 -22.88 -11.03
CA GLY A 452 -48.51 -23.08 -11.54
C GLY A 452 -49.39 -21.81 -11.52
N ASP A 453 -50.47 -21.83 -12.30
CA ASP A 453 -51.42 -20.71 -12.49
C ASP A 453 -52.48 -20.57 -11.37
N THR A 454 -52.24 -21.15 -10.20
CA THR A 454 -53.20 -21.16 -9.09
C THR A 454 -52.74 -20.29 -7.93
N TYR A 455 -53.69 -19.72 -7.19
CA TYR A 455 -53.47 -18.90 -5.97
C TYR A 455 -52.77 -19.62 -4.79
N ARG A 456 -52.31 -20.86 -4.99
CA ARG A 456 -51.50 -21.67 -4.05
C ARG A 456 -50.08 -21.91 -4.55
N SER A 457 -49.80 -21.59 -5.81
CA SER A 457 -48.54 -21.83 -6.52
C SER A 457 -47.57 -20.65 -6.43
N TYR A 458 -48.06 -19.49 -6.00
CA TYR A 458 -47.25 -18.32 -5.64
C TYR A 458 -48.06 -17.37 -4.74
N GLY A 459 -47.39 -16.41 -4.12
CA GLY A 459 -48.04 -15.41 -3.27
C GLY A 459 -47.08 -14.42 -2.62
N VAL A 460 -47.60 -13.73 -1.60
CA VAL A 460 -46.87 -12.72 -0.82
C VAL A 460 -47.02 -13.03 0.67
N ALA A 461 -45.93 -12.99 1.42
CA ALA A 461 -45.91 -13.06 2.88
C ALA A 461 -45.44 -11.71 3.43
N GLY A 462 -46.29 -11.01 4.18
CA GLY A 462 -45.92 -9.77 4.85
C GLY A 462 -45.19 -10.00 6.18
N ARG A 463 -44.51 -8.96 6.68
CA ARG A 463 -43.76 -8.93 7.94
C ARG A 463 -42.63 -9.96 8.03
N GLN A 464 -41.88 -10.10 6.94
CA GLN A 464 -40.69 -10.94 6.89
C GLN A 464 -39.42 -10.09 7.06
N THR A 465 -38.42 -10.63 7.76
CA THR A 465 -37.02 -10.14 7.80
C THR A 465 -36.02 -11.26 7.52
N THR A 466 -36.44 -12.53 7.60
CA THR A 466 -35.58 -13.71 7.48
C THR A 466 -36.08 -14.69 6.41
N VAL A 467 -35.13 -15.43 5.83
CA VAL A 467 -35.37 -16.61 4.99
C VAL A 467 -34.80 -17.84 5.68
N GLN A 468 -35.29 -19.03 5.36
CA GLN A 468 -34.66 -20.30 5.74
C GLN A 468 -33.98 -20.87 4.50
N ILE A 469 -32.67 -21.08 4.54
CA ILE A 469 -31.95 -21.75 3.46
C ILE A 469 -32.34 -23.23 3.46
N ALA A 470 -32.61 -23.76 2.26
CA ALA A 470 -33.06 -25.12 2.01
C ALA A 470 -32.05 -25.94 1.16
N ALA A 471 -31.18 -25.28 0.39
CA ALA A 471 -30.10 -25.90 -0.36
C ALA A 471 -28.82 -25.07 -0.29
N ALA A 472 -28.13 -25.12 0.85
CA ALA A 472 -26.90 -24.36 1.11
C ALA A 472 -25.77 -24.65 0.11
N ASN A 473 -25.68 -25.90 -0.38
CA ASN A 473 -24.68 -26.33 -1.37
C ASN A 473 -24.98 -25.85 -2.81
N HIS A 474 -26.00 -25.02 -3.04
CA HIS A 474 -26.28 -24.43 -4.35
C HIS A 474 -25.60 -23.06 -4.44
N PRO A 475 -24.89 -22.68 -5.53
CA PRO A 475 -24.10 -21.44 -5.57
C PRO A 475 -24.87 -20.17 -5.17
N VAL A 476 -26.15 -20.08 -5.55
CA VAL A 476 -27.07 -18.96 -5.20
C VAL A 476 -27.39 -18.86 -3.70
N ALA A 477 -27.05 -19.86 -2.88
CA ALA A 477 -27.10 -19.75 -1.42
C ALA A 477 -25.88 -19.01 -0.84
N ALA A 478 -24.78 -18.88 -1.58
CA ALA A 478 -23.58 -18.12 -1.22
C ALA A 478 -23.02 -18.49 0.17
N GLY A 479 -22.73 -19.78 0.41
CA GLY A 479 -22.25 -20.32 1.69
C GLY A 479 -23.28 -20.36 2.82
N LEU A 480 -24.28 -19.47 2.79
CA LEU A 480 -25.25 -19.29 3.86
C LEU A 480 -26.09 -20.55 4.13
N SER A 481 -26.38 -20.78 5.40
CA SER A 481 -27.24 -21.87 5.86
C SER A 481 -28.18 -21.42 6.98
N GLY A 482 -29.12 -22.28 7.39
CA GLY A 482 -30.01 -21.98 8.51
C GLY A 482 -31.01 -20.84 8.24
N SER A 483 -31.29 -20.04 9.27
CA SER A 483 -32.26 -18.93 9.22
C SER A 483 -31.54 -17.59 9.09
N VAL A 484 -31.43 -17.08 7.87
CA VAL A 484 -30.67 -15.88 7.51
C VAL A 484 -31.55 -14.63 7.59
N GLN A 485 -31.08 -13.56 8.23
CA GLN A 485 -31.72 -12.25 8.12
C GLN A 485 -31.28 -11.55 6.83
N THR A 486 -32.24 -11.12 6.01
CA THR A 486 -32.00 -10.55 4.67
C THR A 486 -32.56 -9.13 4.50
N SER A 487 -33.38 -8.66 5.45
CA SER A 487 -33.95 -7.30 5.46
C SER A 487 -33.82 -6.65 6.83
N LEU A 488 -33.44 -5.38 6.84
CA LEU A 488 -33.32 -4.54 8.05
C LEU A 488 -34.68 -4.24 8.69
N ASP A 489 -35.71 -4.04 7.86
CA ASP A 489 -37.09 -3.79 8.30
C ASP A 489 -38.01 -4.97 7.95
N SER A 490 -39.09 -5.15 8.72
CA SER A 490 -40.18 -6.08 8.38
C SER A 490 -40.87 -5.63 7.08
N THR A 491 -40.64 -6.37 6.00
CA THR A 491 -41.16 -6.08 4.66
C THR A 491 -42.05 -7.23 4.16
N SER A 492 -42.33 -7.30 2.86
CA SER A 492 -43.07 -8.41 2.23
C SER A 492 -42.15 -9.21 1.32
N TYR A 493 -42.14 -10.54 1.47
CA TYR A 493 -41.42 -11.45 0.57
C TYR A 493 -42.41 -12.13 -0.36
N PHE A 494 -42.03 -12.21 -1.62
CA PHE A 494 -42.71 -12.99 -2.65
C PHE A 494 -42.28 -14.45 -2.53
N TRP A 495 -43.19 -15.39 -2.80
CA TRP A 495 -42.89 -16.82 -2.74
C TRP A 495 -43.59 -17.59 -3.85
N GLY A 496 -43.03 -18.74 -4.20
CA GLY A 496 -43.53 -19.68 -5.20
C GLY A 496 -43.51 -21.12 -4.71
N VAL A 497 -44.26 -21.97 -5.40
CA VAL A 497 -44.14 -23.43 -5.35
C VAL A 497 -43.59 -23.85 -6.71
N PRO A 498 -42.27 -24.09 -6.85
CA PRO A 498 -41.68 -24.48 -8.12
C PRO A 498 -42.30 -25.76 -8.70
N SER A 499 -42.25 -25.86 -10.03
CA SER A 499 -42.60 -27.05 -10.80
C SER A 499 -41.35 -27.88 -11.13
N GLY A 500 -41.55 -29.15 -11.50
CA GLY A 500 -40.49 -29.98 -12.08
C GLY A 500 -39.22 -30.09 -11.23
N ASN A 501 -38.06 -29.92 -11.86
CA ASN A 501 -36.74 -30.13 -11.27
C ASN A 501 -36.05 -28.81 -10.87
N ALA A 502 -36.77 -27.90 -10.21
CA ALA A 502 -36.17 -26.69 -9.65
C ALA A 502 -35.40 -26.99 -8.35
N THR A 503 -34.31 -26.28 -8.08
CA THR A 503 -33.71 -26.23 -6.75
C THR A 503 -34.37 -25.13 -5.93
N THR A 504 -35.07 -25.51 -4.85
CA THR A 504 -35.49 -24.57 -3.80
C THR A 504 -34.29 -24.19 -2.96
N ILE A 505 -33.81 -22.95 -3.10
CA ILE A 505 -32.59 -22.45 -2.45
C ILE A 505 -32.92 -21.90 -1.07
N ALA A 506 -33.98 -21.10 -0.95
CA ALA A 506 -34.46 -20.55 0.30
C ALA A 506 -36.01 -20.50 0.35
N THR A 507 -36.57 -20.64 1.55
CA THR A 507 -38.02 -20.61 1.83
C THR A 507 -38.37 -19.53 2.86
N LEU A 508 -39.67 -19.28 3.06
CA LEU A 508 -40.12 -18.54 4.24
C LEU A 508 -39.71 -19.29 5.52
N ALA A 509 -39.24 -18.56 6.54
CA ALA A 509 -38.69 -19.14 7.76
C ALA A 509 -39.68 -20.01 8.58
N HIS A 510 -40.98 -19.94 8.27
CA HIS A 510 -42.03 -20.74 8.91
C HIS A 510 -42.92 -21.49 7.90
N ASN A 511 -42.50 -21.61 6.63
CA ASN A 511 -43.20 -22.39 5.62
C ASN A 511 -42.23 -22.90 4.54
N ALA A 512 -41.81 -24.17 4.67
CA ALA A 512 -40.90 -24.82 3.73
C ALA A 512 -41.51 -25.08 2.34
N ASP A 513 -42.85 -25.11 2.22
CA ASP A 513 -43.52 -25.26 0.92
C ASP A 513 -43.51 -23.96 0.10
N ALA A 514 -43.09 -22.82 0.69
CA ALA A 514 -43.06 -21.51 0.06
C ALA A 514 -41.62 -21.05 -0.20
N ALA A 515 -41.11 -21.40 -1.38
CA ALA A 515 -39.78 -21.00 -1.84
C ALA A 515 -39.75 -19.51 -2.17
N VAL A 516 -38.84 -18.77 -1.55
CA VAL A 516 -38.61 -17.33 -1.78
C VAL A 516 -37.42 -17.09 -2.71
N ILE A 517 -36.46 -18.01 -2.73
CA ILE A 517 -35.43 -18.10 -3.78
C ILE A 517 -35.45 -19.52 -4.32
N PHE A 518 -35.64 -19.68 -5.64
CA PHE A 518 -35.55 -20.97 -6.32
C PHE A 518 -35.09 -20.79 -7.77
N ALA A 519 -34.41 -21.81 -8.30
CA ALA A 519 -33.79 -21.72 -9.61
C ALA A 519 -33.96 -22.98 -10.48
N TYR A 520 -33.86 -22.79 -11.78
CA TYR A 520 -33.84 -23.83 -12.81
C TYR A 520 -32.57 -23.71 -13.64
N GLU A 521 -31.88 -24.83 -13.85
CA GLU A 521 -30.82 -24.96 -14.84
C GLU A 521 -31.37 -25.08 -16.27
N PRO A 522 -30.58 -24.76 -17.32
CA PRO A 522 -30.99 -24.95 -18.72
C PRO A 522 -31.45 -26.40 -18.98
N GLY A 523 -32.63 -26.54 -19.58
CA GLY A 523 -33.23 -27.84 -19.86
C GLY A 523 -33.99 -28.48 -18.70
N ALA A 524 -34.06 -27.88 -17.51
CA ALA A 524 -34.92 -28.37 -16.43
C ALA A 524 -36.42 -28.24 -16.76
N GLU A 525 -37.25 -29.17 -16.29
CA GLU A 525 -38.71 -29.15 -16.53
C GLU A 525 -39.38 -28.00 -15.78
N MET A 526 -40.19 -27.21 -16.50
CA MET A 526 -41.00 -26.09 -16.04
C MET A 526 -42.48 -26.31 -16.42
N VAL A 527 -43.40 -25.40 -16.06
CA VAL A 527 -44.84 -25.58 -16.36
C VAL A 527 -45.13 -25.59 -17.85
N GLY A 528 -45.20 -26.79 -18.44
CA GLY A 528 -45.51 -27.01 -19.86
C GLY A 528 -44.36 -26.72 -20.83
N MET A 529 -43.14 -26.51 -20.34
CA MET A 529 -41.93 -26.26 -21.14
C MET A 529 -40.68 -26.77 -20.40
N HIS A 530 -39.50 -26.58 -21.00
CA HIS A 530 -38.21 -26.73 -20.30
C HIS A 530 -37.49 -25.38 -20.31
N ALA A 531 -36.65 -25.12 -19.31
CA ALA A 531 -35.92 -23.87 -19.16
C ALA A 531 -35.01 -23.58 -20.38
N PRO A 532 -35.23 -22.50 -21.16
CA PRO A 532 -34.40 -22.21 -22.34
C PRO A 532 -32.96 -21.76 -22.00
N ALA A 533 -32.79 -21.22 -20.79
CA ALA A 533 -31.55 -20.85 -20.12
C ALA A 533 -31.86 -20.80 -18.60
N ARG A 534 -30.89 -20.44 -17.74
CA ARG A 534 -31.13 -20.29 -16.30
C ARG A 534 -32.37 -19.44 -15.99
N ARG A 535 -33.13 -19.84 -14.97
CA ARG A 535 -34.26 -19.07 -14.43
C ARG A 535 -34.12 -18.95 -12.93
N VAL A 536 -34.26 -17.76 -12.40
CA VAL A 536 -34.22 -17.49 -10.95
C VAL A 536 -35.49 -16.73 -10.56
N ALA A 537 -36.23 -17.27 -9.61
CA ALA A 537 -37.20 -16.52 -8.82
C ALA A 537 -36.49 -16.06 -7.54
N PHE A 538 -36.52 -14.77 -7.26
CA PHE A 538 -35.71 -14.17 -6.18
C PHE A 538 -36.53 -13.20 -5.32
N SER A 539 -36.60 -13.45 -4.02
CA SER A 539 -37.21 -12.51 -3.07
C SER A 539 -36.64 -12.68 -1.67
N ASN A 540 -35.98 -11.64 -1.18
CA ASN A 540 -35.44 -11.58 0.18
C ASN A 540 -35.63 -10.19 0.82
N GLY A 541 -36.39 -9.29 0.17
CA GLY A 541 -36.77 -7.98 0.68
C GLY A 541 -36.90 -6.90 -0.40
N ILE A 542 -36.59 -5.67 0.01
CA ILE A 542 -36.48 -4.48 -0.86
C ILE A 542 -35.00 -4.11 -0.86
N GLY A 543 -34.34 -4.05 -2.03
CA GLY A 543 -32.88 -3.89 -2.14
C GLY A 543 -32.29 -2.75 -1.32
N SER A 544 -32.96 -1.59 -1.27
CA SER A 544 -32.53 -0.44 -0.47
C SER A 544 -32.65 -0.60 1.06
N ARG A 545 -33.00 -1.80 1.56
CA ARG A 545 -33.12 -2.16 3.00
C ARG A 545 -32.54 -3.56 3.31
N PHE A 546 -31.69 -4.10 2.45
CA PHE A 546 -30.98 -5.36 2.70
C PHE A 546 -29.99 -5.29 3.88
N THR A 547 -29.73 -6.45 4.48
CA THR A 547 -28.52 -6.74 5.28
C THR A 547 -27.37 -7.17 4.35
N ALA A 548 -26.16 -7.38 4.88
CA ALA A 548 -25.04 -7.96 4.13
C ALA A 548 -25.43 -9.30 3.47
N GLN A 549 -26.03 -10.22 4.24
CA GLN A 549 -26.51 -11.51 3.72
C GLN A 549 -27.69 -11.35 2.74
N GLY A 550 -28.39 -10.22 2.77
CA GLY A 550 -29.39 -9.83 1.77
C GLY A 550 -28.76 -9.45 0.41
N TRP A 551 -27.61 -8.79 0.43
CA TRP A 551 -26.80 -8.51 -0.76
C TRP A 551 -26.11 -9.77 -1.29
N GLN A 552 -25.44 -10.53 -0.43
CA GLN A 552 -24.74 -11.78 -0.74
C GLN A 552 -25.61 -12.76 -1.58
N LEU A 553 -26.85 -13.01 -1.14
CA LEU A 553 -27.82 -13.84 -1.88
C LEU A 553 -28.24 -13.24 -3.23
N PHE A 554 -28.37 -11.92 -3.34
CA PHE A 554 -28.73 -11.25 -4.61
C PHE A 554 -27.58 -11.33 -5.61
N GLU A 555 -26.34 -11.20 -5.14
CA GLU A 555 -25.16 -11.10 -5.98
C GLU A 555 -24.77 -12.47 -6.52
N ALA A 556 -24.81 -13.52 -5.69
CA ALA A 556 -24.68 -14.90 -6.16
C ALA A 556 -25.83 -15.31 -7.11
N ALA A 557 -27.07 -14.85 -6.88
CA ALA A 557 -28.19 -15.05 -7.81
C ALA A 557 -27.93 -14.41 -9.19
N VAL A 558 -27.28 -13.25 -9.22
CA VAL A 558 -26.89 -12.53 -10.43
C VAL A 558 -25.69 -13.18 -11.12
N GLN A 559 -24.63 -13.53 -10.40
CA GLN A 559 -23.40 -14.12 -10.95
C GLN A 559 -23.65 -15.53 -11.53
N TRP A 560 -24.36 -16.39 -10.80
CA TRP A 560 -24.79 -17.71 -11.27
C TRP A 560 -25.75 -17.58 -12.46
N GLY A 561 -26.71 -16.65 -12.37
CA GLY A 561 -27.66 -16.33 -13.42
C GLY A 561 -26.98 -15.87 -14.71
N ALA A 562 -26.04 -14.91 -14.63
CA ALA A 562 -25.25 -14.38 -15.73
C ALA A 562 -24.10 -15.31 -16.21
N ASN A 563 -24.09 -16.56 -15.73
CA ASN A 563 -23.07 -17.57 -16.00
C ASN A 563 -21.63 -17.03 -15.86
N CYS A 564 -21.31 -16.44 -14.71
CA CYS A 564 -19.92 -16.17 -14.31
C CYS A 564 -19.26 -17.39 -13.64
N LEU A 565 -20.05 -18.36 -13.16
CA LEU A 565 -19.59 -19.45 -12.28
C LEU A 565 -20.00 -20.84 -12.83
N ASP A 566 -19.53 -21.24 -14.02
CA ASP A 566 -19.81 -22.60 -14.55
C ASP A 566 -18.85 -23.09 -15.66
N ARG A 567 -18.12 -24.17 -15.36
CA ARG A 567 -17.67 -25.20 -16.34
C ARG A 567 -17.80 -26.65 -15.82
N ASN A 568 -18.92 -26.96 -15.17
CA ASN A 568 -19.48 -28.31 -14.99
C ASN A 568 -18.48 -29.46 -14.68
N SER A 569 -18.19 -29.65 -13.40
CA SER A 569 -18.00 -30.98 -12.78
C SER A 569 -18.56 -30.97 -11.37
N ILE A 570 -19.10 -32.09 -10.90
CA ILE A 570 -19.97 -32.13 -9.71
C ILE A 570 -19.13 -32.42 -8.47
N HIS A 571 -19.12 -31.47 -7.53
CA HIS A 571 -18.43 -31.54 -6.24
C HIS A 571 -16.95 -31.93 -6.32
N LYS A 572 -16.13 -30.95 -6.70
CA LYS A 572 -15.13 -30.49 -5.73
C LYS A 572 -15.75 -29.28 -5.01
N VAL A 573 -15.54 -29.16 -3.71
CA VAL A 573 -15.46 -27.83 -3.09
C VAL A 573 -13.97 -27.55 -3.15
N ASP A 574 -13.54 -26.49 -3.81
CA ASP A 574 -12.18 -26.00 -3.61
C ASP A 574 -12.14 -25.56 -2.15
N LEU A 575 -11.29 -26.22 -1.37
CA LEU A 575 -11.12 -25.97 0.05
C LEU A 575 -10.13 -24.83 0.33
N ASP A 576 -9.53 -24.28 -0.73
CA ASP A 576 -8.33 -23.46 -0.85
C ASP A 576 -8.57 -22.70 -2.17
N GLY A 577 -8.84 -21.38 -2.11
CA GLY A 577 -9.65 -20.66 -3.10
C GLY A 577 -8.85 -19.96 -4.21
N ASP A 578 -7.67 -19.52 -3.81
CA ASP A 578 -6.65 -18.70 -4.49
C ASP A 578 -5.37 -19.53 -4.72
N ASN A 579 -5.21 -20.65 -3.99
CA ASN A 579 -4.10 -21.61 -4.02
C ASN A 579 -2.88 -21.16 -3.18
N ASP A 580 -3.09 -20.36 -2.13
CA ASP A 580 -2.06 -20.10 -1.10
C ASP A 580 -1.78 -21.34 -0.22
N GLY A 581 -2.68 -22.31 -0.16
CA GLY A 581 -2.54 -23.54 0.62
C GLY A 581 -3.14 -23.50 2.03
N ILE A 582 -3.59 -22.35 2.53
CA ILE A 582 -4.48 -22.25 3.69
C ILE A 582 -5.92 -22.57 3.22
N PRO A 583 -6.75 -23.26 4.03
CA PRO A 583 -8.10 -23.59 3.59
C PRO A 583 -9.17 -22.53 3.90
N THR A 584 -9.96 -22.13 2.89
CA THR A 584 -11.18 -21.27 2.90
C THR A 584 -12.08 -21.33 4.14
N PHE A 585 -12.15 -22.45 4.85
CA PHE A 585 -12.92 -22.54 6.10
C PHE A 585 -12.16 -22.00 7.35
N ILE A 586 -10.92 -21.56 7.18
CA ILE A 586 -10.05 -20.94 8.18
C ILE A 586 -10.05 -19.42 7.94
N GLU A 587 -9.82 -18.95 6.71
CA GLU A 587 -10.13 -17.55 6.28
C GLU A 587 -11.55 -17.11 6.68
N ASP A 588 -12.60 -17.81 6.22
CA ASP A 588 -14.00 -17.46 6.49
C ASP A 588 -14.41 -17.51 8.00
N ALA A 589 -13.51 -17.90 8.91
CA ALA A 589 -13.81 -18.17 10.32
C ALA A 589 -13.41 -17.06 11.31
N THR A 590 -12.59 -16.10 10.91
CA THR A 590 -11.88 -15.16 11.81
C THR A 590 -12.45 -13.74 11.77
N ALA A 591 -12.65 -13.20 10.57
CA ALA A 591 -13.23 -11.88 10.32
C ALA A 591 -14.75 -11.82 10.61
N LEU A 592 -15.31 -10.60 10.68
CA LEU A 592 -16.76 -10.39 10.82
C LEU A 592 -17.53 -10.50 9.50
N ASP A 593 -16.80 -10.44 8.39
CA ASP A 593 -17.28 -10.35 7.01
C ASP A 593 -16.67 -11.46 6.11
N GLY A 594 -15.46 -11.94 6.45
CA GLY A 594 -14.58 -12.76 5.60
C GLY A 594 -13.79 -11.87 4.63
N ASP A 595 -13.16 -10.83 5.18
CA ASP A 595 -12.60 -9.64 4.50
C ASP A 595 -11.85 -8.85 5.60
N SER A 596 -10.54 -9.09 5.73
CA SER A 596 -9.71 -8.73 6.90
C SER A 596 -8.99 -7.38 6.77
N ASP A 597 -8.57 -6.98 5.57
CA ASP A 597 -8.00 -5.64 5.29
C ASP A 597 -9.07 -4.58 4.92
N ASN A 598 -10.26 -5.00 4.44
CA ASN A 598 -11.34 -4.17 3.91
C ASN A 598 -11.11 -3.48 2.54
N ASP A 599 -10.31 -4.09 1.65
CA ASP A 599 -10.30 -3.86 0.20
C ASP A 599 -11.64 -4.29 -0.46
N GLY A 600 -12.16 -5.46 -0.08
CA GLY A 600 -13.39 -6.06 -0.62
C GLY A 600 -13.19 -7.25 -1.56
N ILE A 601 -11.96 -7.72 -1.74
CA ILE A 601 -11.66 -9.14 -1.97
C ILE A 601 -11.90 -9.89 -0.64
N PRO A 602 -12.58 -11.06 -0.62
CA PRO A 602 -12.65 -11.90 0.57
C PRO A 602 -11.31 -12.60 0.82
N ASP A 603 -10.90 -12.75 2.08
CA ASP A 603 -9.69 -13.46 2.52
C ASP A 603 -9.45 -14.77 1.72
N SER A 604 -10.49 -15.61 1.60
CA SER A 604 -10.49 -16.90 0.86
C SER A 604 -10.45 -16.80 -0.67
N LEU A 605 -10.02 -15.65 -1.20
CA LEU A 605 -9.76 -15.32 -2.60
C LEU A 605 -8.63 -14.27 -2.76
N ASP A 606 -7.97 -13.86 -1.69
CA ASP A 606 -6.78 -13.00 -1.74
C ASP A 606 -5.52 -13.84 -1.55
N LEU A 607 -4.36 -13.27 -1.84
CA LEU A 607 -3.06 -13.91 -1.57
C LEU A 607 -2.33 -13.26 -0.40
N ASP A 608 -2.80 -12.10 0.09
CA ASP A 608 -2.19 -11.24 1.11
C ASP A 608 -3.36 -10.73 1.98
N SER A 609 -4.00 -11.60 2.76
CA SER A 609 -5.33 -11.39 3.37
C SER A 609 -5.41 -10.21 4.34
N ASP A 610 -4.28 -9.77 4.89
CA ASP A 610 -4.20 -8.52 5.65
C ASP A 610 -3.42 -7.39 4.94
N ASN A 611 -2.91 -7.61 3.73
CA ASN A 611 -2.30 -6.60 2.85
C ASN A 611 -1.01 -5.98 3.44
N ASP A 612 -0.19 -6.79 4.13
CA ASP A 612 1.12 -6.39 4.64
C ASP A 612 2.24 -6.49 3.58
N GLY A 613 2.04 -7.23 2.50
CA GLY A 613 3.08 -7.47 1.48
C GLY A 613 3.83 -8.78 1.75
N ILE A 614 3.09 -9.81 2.11
CA ILE A 614 3.55 -11.20 2.22
C ILE A 614 2.41 -12.05 1.70
N TRP A 615 2.74 -13.09 0.94
CA TRP A 615 1.70 -14.03 0.58
C TRP A 615 1.37 -14.96 1.76
N ASP A 616 0.08 -15.15 2.04
CA ASP A 616 -0.48 -16.00 3.09
C ASP A 616 0.20 -17.39 3.14
N LEU A 617 0.50 -17.96 1.97
CA LEU A 617 1.30 -19.16 1.75
C LEU A 617 2.59 -19.21 2.59
N TYR A 618 3.31 -18.09 2.72
CA TYR A 618 4.58 -18.00 3.47
C TYR A 618 4.40 -17.81 4.98
N GLU A 619 3.19 -17.46 5.41
CA GLU A 619 2.82 -17.24 6.82
C GLU A 619 2.01 -18.40 7.40
N SER A 620 1.37 -19.19 6.54
CA SER A 620 0.66 -20.44 6.80
C SER A 620 1.31 -21.37 7.85
N GLY A 621 2.63 -21.34 8.02
CA GLY A 621 3.38 -22.25 8.90
C GLY A 621 3.86 -23.53 8.21
N ILE A 622 3.79 -23.60 6.87
CA ILE A 622 4.42 -24.65 6.07
C ILE A 622 5.96 -24.53 6.19
N ASP A 623 6.67 -25.67 6.17
CA ASP A 623 8.13 -25.69 6.28
C ASP A 623 8.81 -25.02 5.07
N LEU A 624 9.82 -24.17 5.31
CA LEU A 624 10.53 -23.41 4.28
C LEU A 624 11.25 -24.28 3.22
N GLU A 625 11.66 -25.51 3.54
CA GLU A 625 12.20 -26.46 2.54
C GLU A 625 11.09 -27.06 1.66
N LEU A 626 9.83 -27.05 2.13
CA LEU A 626 8.66 -27.49 1.37
C LEU A 626 8.04 -26.33 0.57
N LEU A 627 7.97 -25.11 1.11
CA LEU A 627 7.48 -23.93 0.40
C LEU A 627 8.24 -23.70 -0.91
N ALA A 628 9.58 -23.76 -0.89
CA ALA A 628 10.41 -23.66 -2.10
C ALA A 628 10.35 -24.87 -3.06
N GLU A 629 9.53 -25.88 -2.76
CA GLU A 629 9.08 -26.92 -3.71
C GLU A 629 7.59 -26.78 -4.11
N LEU A 630 6.79 -26.01 -3.35
CA LEU A 630 5.38 -25.75 -3.61
C LEU A 630 5.19 -24.55 -4.54
N ASP A 631 5.82 -23.43 -4.21
CA ASP A 631 5.90 -22.20 -5.01
C ASP A 631 7.36 -22.05 -5.51
N ALA A 632 7.53 -22.00 -6.83
CA ALA A 632 8.85 -22.08 -7.49
C ALA A 632 9.22 -20.82 -8.29
N ASP A 633 8.28 -19.90 -8.55
CA ASP A 633 8.52 -18.58 -9.13
C ASP A 633 8.17 -17.39 -8.21
N ALA A 634 7.76 -17.68 -6.97
CA ALA A 634 7.55 -16.75 -5.85
C ALA A 634 6.37 -15.78 -6.03
N ASP A 635 5.26 -16.26 -6.60
CA ASP A 635 4.07 -15.44 -6.88
C ASP A 635 2.92 -15.56 -5.84
N GLY A 636 3.10 -16.40 -4.82
CA GLY A 636 2.14 -16.60 -3.73
C GLY A 636 1.21 -17.79 -3.92
N GLN A 637 1.14 -18.38 -5.12
CA GLN A 637 0.33 -19.56 -5.40
C GLN A 637 1.18 -20.84 -5.43
N ILE A 638 0.58 -21.96 -5.04
CA ILE A 638 1.19 -23.27 -5.16
C ILE A 638 1.27 -23.66 -6.65
N ASP A 639 2.50 -23.75 -7.16
CA ASP A 639 2.83 -24.06 -8.55
C ASP A 639 2.29 -25.45 -8.93
N ALA A 640 1.55 -25.52 -10.04
CA ALA A 640 0.83 -26.70 -10.55
C ALA A 640 1.75 -27.77 -11.16
N ALA A 641 2.76 -28.18 -10.39
CA ALA A 641 3.82 -29.10 -10.76
C ALA A 641 3.40 -30.57 -10.62
N PRO A 642 4.06 -31.52 -11.32
CA PRO A 642 3.80 -32.97 -11.16
C PRO A 642 4.09 -33.53 -9.75
N ALA A 643 4.75 -32.77 -8.88
CA ALA A 643 4.92 -33.09 -7.46
C ALA A 643 3.77 -32.54 -6.60
N ASN A 644 3.23 -31.38 -6.98
CA ASN A 644 2.24 -30.61 -6.26
C ASN A 644 0.87 -30.87 -6.92
N GLN A 645 0.37 -32.09 -6.71
CA GLN A 645 -0.94 -32.47 -7.21
C GLN A 645 -2.03 -31.87 -6.32
N PHE A 646 -3.06 -31.31 -6.93
CA PHE A 646 -4.25 -30.80 -6.25
C PHE A 646 -5.37 -31.84 -6.35
N GLY A 647 -5.95 -32.20 -5.20
CA GLY A 647 -6.81 -33.37 -5.02
C GLY A 647 -8.24 -33.19 -5.52
N ASP A 648 -9.13 -34.13 -5.21
CA ASP A 648 -10.58 -34.04 -5.41
C ASP A 648 -11.30 -33.05 -4.46
N ASN A 649 -10.53 -32.19 -3.77
CA ASN A 649 -10.94 -31.16 -2.83
C ASN A 649 -10.23 -29.79 -3.01
N GLY A 650 -9.51 -29.57 -4.12
CA GLY A 650 -8.85 -28.28 -4.43
C GLY A 650 -7.51 -28.05 -3.74
N LEU A 651 -7.41 -28.40 -2.45
CA LEU A 651 -6.17 -28.33 -1.66
C LEU A 651 -5.04 -29.22 -2.23
N ALA A 652 -3.79 -28.82 -2.03
CA ALA A 652 -2.62 -29.56 -2.49
C ALA A 652 -2.37 -30.85 -1.68
N ASP A 653 -2.28 -32.02 -2.35
CA ASP A 653 -2.01 -33.36 -1.79
C ASP A 653 -0.83 -33.39 -0.80
N ARG A 654 0.16 -32.51 -1.01
CA ARG A 654 1.39 -32.41 -0.20
C ARG A 654 1.18 -31.76 1.17
N LEU A 655 0.14 -30.95 1.31
CA LEU A 655 -0.27 -30.29 2.55
C LEU A 655 -1.23 -31.15 3.37
N GLU A 656 -1.75 -32.24 2.80
CA GLU A 656 -2.70 -33.13 3.45
C GLU A 656 -2.07 -34.29 4.24
N THR A 657 -2.80 -34.84 5.21
CA THR A 657 -2.38 -36.03 5.96
C THR A 657 -2.41 -37.31 5.12
N GLU A 658 -3.37 -37.40 4.20
CA GLU A 658 -3.47 -38.35 3.08
C GLU A 658 -4.17 -37.56 1.93
N PRO A 659 -3.93 -37.85 0.64
CA PRO A 659 -4.64 -37.17 -0.45
C PRO A 659 -6.17 -37.27 -0.38
N ASP A 660 -6.87 -36.22 -0.82
CA ASP A 660 -8.32 -36.02 -0.79
C ASP A 660 -8.93 -35.96 0.65
N SER A 661 -8.13 -35.71 1.70
CA SER A 661 -8.58 -35.85 3.10
C SER A 661 -9.27 -34.62 3.69
N GLY A 662 -8.96 -33.42 3.18
CA GLY A 662 -9.35 -32.14 3.78
C GLY A 662 -8.77 -31.93 5.18
N GLN A 663 -7.59 -32.49 5.47
CA GLN A 663 -6.92 -32.40 6.78
C GLN A 663 -5.44 -32.08 6.62
N LEU A 664 -5.05 -30.87 7.05
CA LEU A 664 -3.67 -30.37 7.01
C LEU A 664 -2.70 -31.27 7.80
N ASN A 665 -1.50 -31.43 7.27
CA ASN A 665 -0.39 -32.17 7.90
C ASN A 665 0.59 -31.26 8.68
N TYR A 666 0.52 -29.95 8.45
CA TYR A 666 1.16 -28.90 9.23
C TYR A 666 0.15 -28.28 10.21
N VAL A 667 0.54 -27.19 10.88
CA VAL A 667 -0.33 -26.42 11.79
C VAL A 667 -0.28 -24.98 11.30
N ILE A 668 -1.46 -24.36 11.11
CA ILE A 668 -1.56 -22.94 10.78
C ILE A 668 -0.80 -22.12 11.82
N ALA A 669 0.03 -21.17 11.38
CA ALA A 669 0.75 -20.29 12.29
C ALA A 669 -0.23 -19.33 12.99
N ASP A 670 -0.05 -19.20 14.30
CA ASP A 670 -0.78 -18.34 15.24
C ASP A 670 0.28 -18.00 16.30
N THR A 671 1.12 -17.00 15.98
CA THR A 671 2.41 -16.79 16.63
C THR A 671 2.27 -16.16 18.02
N ASP A 672 1.20 -15.41 18.28
CA ASP A 672 0.89 -14.83 19.60
C ASP A 672 -0.15 -15.64 20.40
N GLY A 673 -0.95 -16.50 19.76
CA GLY A 673 -1.94 -17.37 20.40
C GLY A 673 -3.31 -16.74 20.61
N ASP A 674 -3.64 -15.67 19.89
CA ASP A 674 -4.94 -14.99 19.89
C ASP A 674 -6.04 -15.79 19.14
N GLY A 675 -5.65 -16.61 18.16
CA GLY A 675 -6.56 -17.47 17.39
C GLY A 675 -7.07 -16.91 16.06
N ILE A 676 -6.44 -15.87 15.51
CA ILE A 676 -6.36 -15.64 14.06
C ILE A 676 -5.10 -16.37 13.54
N PRO A 677 -5.07 -16.88 12.29
CA PRO A 677 -3.83 -17.15 11.56
C PRO A 677 -2.91 -15.91 11.49
N ASP A 678 -1.60 -16.12 11.37
CA ASP A 678 -0.66 -15.00 11.19
C ASP A 678 -1.00 -14.19 9.91
N SER A 679 -1.44 -14.84 8.82
CA SER A 679 -1.79 -14.20 7.52
C SER A 679 -3.05 -13.33 7.49
N GLN A 680 -3.89 -13.41 8.53
CA GLN A 680 -5.06 -12.53 8.70
C GLN A 680 -4.82 -11.58 9.89
N SER A 681 -3.58 -11.47 10.35
CA SER A 681 -3.18 -10.80 11.58
C SER A 681 -2.11 -9.77 11.30
N HIS A 682 -2.64 -8.57 10.95
CA HIS A 682 -2.02 -7.26 10.66
C HIS A 682 -1.19 -6.68 11.84
N PHE A 683 -0.54 -7.58 12.57
CA PHE A 683 0.21 -7.43 13.80
C PHE A 683 1.34 -8.47 13.99
N ALA A 684 1.34 -9.59 13.25
CA ALA A 684 2.59 -10.30 12.91
C ALA A 684 3.59 -9.29 12.30
N HIS A 685 3.04 -8.38 11.49
CA HIS A 685 3.71 -7.32 10.77
C HIS A 685 2.97 -5.99 11.00
N TYR A 686 3.66 -5.00 11.57
CA TYR A 686 3.02 -3.85 12.21
C TYR A 686 3.21 -2.53 11.47
N LEU A 687 2.12 -2.06 10.85
CA LEU A 687 2.12 -0.81 10.09
C LEU A 687 1.09 0.25 10.51
N GLY A 688 0.49 0.12 11.70
CA GLY A 688 -0.29 1.21 12.27
C GLY A 688 0.57 2.48 12.47
N PRO A 689 0.06 3.69 12.16
CA PRO A 689 0.83 4.93 12.34
C PRO A 689 1.19 5.12 13.82
N VAL A 690 2.48 5.39 14.11
CA VAL A 690 3.01 5.38 15.47
C VAL A 690 2.28 6.42 16.34
N GLN A 691 1.55 5.91 17.31
CA GLN A 691 0.75 6.72 18.22
C GLN A 691 1.65 7.30 19.31
N ARG A 692 1.28 8.49 19.82
CA ARG A 692 2.04 9.18 20.88
C ARG A 692 1.13 9.54 22.04
N ALA A 693 1.46 9.02 23.21
CA ALA A 693 0.90 9.45 24.49
C ALA A 693 1.81 10.44 25.20
N THR A 694 1.23 11.28 26.03
CA THR A 694 1.96 12.18 26.94
C THR A 694 1.67 11.76 28.38
N SER A 695 2.71 11.69 29.21
CA SER A 695 2.56 11.27 30.61
C SER A 695 1.67 12.23 31.41
N ASP A 696 1.07 11.73 32.48
CA ASP A 696 0.10 12.46 33.30
C ASP A 696 0.68 13.72 33.96
N ASP A 697 1.99 13.76 34.16
CA ASP A 697 2.78 14.88 34.66
C ASP A 697 3.35 15.78 33.55
N GLY A 698 3.35 15.34 32.28
CA GLY A 698 3.85 16.08 31.13
C GLY A 698 5.37 16.04 30.92
N THR A 699 6.07 15.01 31.42
CA THR A 699 7.54 14.89 31.30
C THR A 699 8.00 13.95 30.19
N VAL A 700 7.20 12.96 29.80
CA VAL A 700 7.56 11.90 28.84
C VAL A 700 6.55 11.82 27.69
N HIS A 701 7.06 11.71 26.46
CA HIS A 701 6.32 11.15 25.33
C HIS A 701 6.61 9.65 25.22
N LEU A 702 5.55 8.86 25.09
CA LEU A 702 5.60 7.42 24.83
C LEU A 702 5.09 7.18 23.42
N TYR A 703 5.92 6.55 22.59
CA TYR A 703 5.64 6.21 21.19
C TYR A 703 5.31 4.73 21.12
N TYR A 704 4.14 4.40 20.56
CA TYR A 704 3.53 3.09 20.72
C TYR A 704 2.65 2.69 19.54
N ALA A 705 2.34 1.41 19.52
CA ALA A 705 1.52 0.69 18.57
C ALA A 705 0.30 0.08 19.27
N LYS A 706 -0.78 -0.19 18.53
CA LYS A 706 -1.93 -0.96 18.99
C LYS A 706 -2.22 -2.04 17.98
N GLU A 707 -2.62 -3.21 18.47
CA GLU A 707 -3.08 -4.32 17.63
C GLU A 707 -4.45 -3.96 17.00
N PRO A 708 -4.83 -4.52 15.83
CA PRO A 708 -6.12 -4.21 15.18
C PRO A 708 -7.33 -4.42 16.09
N LYS A 709 -7.31 -5.49 16.89
CA LYS A 709 -8.31 -5.81 17.93
C LYS A 709 -8.28 -4.85 19.14
N GLY A 710 -7.19 -4.12 19.33
CA GLY A 710 -7.04 -3.08 20.34
C GLY A 710 -6.83 -3.56 21.78
N GLU A 711 -6.59 -4.86 22.01
CA GLU A 711 -6.46 -5.42 23.36
C GLU A 711 -5.07 -5.17 24.00
N ARG A 712 -4.00 -5.13 23.19
CA ARG A 712 -2.62 -4.94 23.65
C ARG A 712 -1.92 -3.77 22.94
N VAL A 713 -0.80 -3.34 23.52
CA VAL A 713 -0.09 -2.10 23.20
C VAL A 713 1.41 -2.37 23.15
N VAL A 714 2.03 -2.19 21.99
CA VAL A 714 3.47 -2.42 21.77
C VAL A 714 4.23 -1.11 21.90
N PHE A 715 5.28 -1.07 22.71
CA PHE A 715 6.00 0.15 23.06
C PHE A 715 7.29 0.31 22.24
N LEU A 716 7.22 1.18 21.23
CA LEU A 716 8.26 1.41 20.23
C LEU A 716 9.34 2.39 20.68
N GLY A 717 9.09 3.19 21.72
CA GLY A 717 10.12 4.04 22.33
C GLY A 717 9.55 5.12 23.24
N ALA A 718 10.42 5.86 23.94
CA ALA A 718 10.02 6.98 24.78
C ALA A 718 11.08 8.08 24.81
N ALA A 719 10.65 9.33 24.98
CA ALA A 719 11.53 10.49 25.04
C ALA A 719 11.11 11.48 26.13
N LEU A 720 12.10 12.09 26.79
CA LEU A 720 11.91 13.21 27.70
C LEU A 720 11.57 14.49 26.94
N ILE A 721 10.48 15.14 27.33
CA ILE A 721 9.94 16.33 26.65
C ILE A 721 10.86 17.54 26.83
N GLU A 722 11.21 17.92 28.07
CA GLU A 722 12.09 19.07 28.31
C GLU A 722 13.56 18.80 27.93
N ALA A 723 14.05 17.58 28.13
CA ALA A 723 15.43 17.21 27.84
C ALA A 723 15.68 16.87 26.35
N GLN A 724 14.61 16.67 25.57
CA GLN A 724 14.67 16.33 24.14
C GLN A 724 15.56 15.08 23.88
N GLN A 725 15.43 14.08 24.76
CA GLN A 725 16.33 12.93 24.82
C GLN A 725 15.54 11.62 24.85
N TRP A 726 15.93 10.66 24.03
CA TRP A 726 15.45 9.28 24.09
C TRP A 726 15.80 8.59 25.42
N LEU A 727 14.90 7.69 25.82
CA LEU A 727 15.01 6.82 26.99
C LEU A 727 15.15 5.36 26.54
N ASP A 728 15.99 4.61 27.25
CA ASP A 728 15.92 3.16 27.28
C ASP A 728 14.85 2.69 28.28
N LEU A 729 14.52 1.39 28.28
CA LEU A 729 13.56 0.82 29.21
C LEU A 729 13.95 1.07 30.68
N ALA A 730 15.25 1.02 31.01
CA ALA A 730 15.74 1.29 32.36
C ALA A 730 15.52 2.76 32.77
N GLY A 731 15.78 3.72 31.88
CA GLY A 731 15.50 5.14 32.09
C GLY A 731 14.01 5.44 32.19
N LEU A 732 13.17 4.77 31.38
CA LEU A 732 11.72 4.93 31.43
C LEU A 732 11.13 4.38 32.74
N LEU A 733 11.49 3.15 33.13
CA LEU A 733 11.06 2.56 34.40
C LEU A 733 11.57 3.33 35.62
N ALA A 734 12.74 3.97 35.53
CA ALA A 734 13.27 4.81 36.60
C ALA A 734 12.52 6.15 36.79
N LEU A 735 11.68 6.56 35.83
CA LEU A 735 10.81 7.73 35.91
C LEU A 735 9.40 7.40 36.44
N ASP A 736 9.00 6.12 36.42
CA ASP A 736 7.68 5.61 36.82
C ASP A 736 6.48 6.41 36.23
N PRO A 737 6.48 6.74 34.91
CA PRO A 737 5.46 7.58 34.31
C PRO A 737 4.09 6.88 34.29
N HIS A 738 3.03 7.68 34.24
CA HIS A 738 1.66 7.18 34.10
C HIS A 738 0.98 7.83 32.90
N PHE A 739 0.06 7.10 32.24
CA PHE A 739 -0.62 7.54 31.02
C PHE A 739 -2.14 7.38 31.14
N ASN A 740 -2.70 7.59 32.35
CA ASN A 740 -4.11 7.33 32.66
C ASN A 740 -5.08 8.18 31.81
N LYS A 741 -4.68 9.41 31.44
CA LYS A 741 -5.49 10.27 30.54
C LYS A 741 -5.70 9.68 29.16
N GLU A 742 -4.68 9.00 28.63
CA GLU A 742 -4.68 8.42 27.28
C GLU A 742 -5.20 6.98 27.27
N GLY A 743 -5.56 6.44 28.44
CA GLY A 743 -6.14 5.10 28.61
C GLY A 743 -5.14 3.95 28.48
N ILE A 744 -3.82 4.21 28.51
CA ILE A 744 -2.78 3.20 28.29
C ILE A 744 -2.41 2.49 29.61
N PRO A 745 -2.47 1.15 29.66
CA PRO A 745 -1.99 0.37 30.78
C PRO A 745 -0.46 0.27 30.75
N PHE A 746 0.23 1.26 31.32
CA PHE A 746 1.68 1.21 31.53
C PHE A 746 1.99 0.83 32.99
N ASP A 747 2.75 -0.23 33.21
CA ASP A 747 3.27 -0.61 34.53
C ASP A 747 4.71 -1.17 34.46
N GLN A 748 5.24 -1.60 35.61
CA GLN A 748 6.64 -2.05 35.73
C GLN A 748 6.90 -3.48 35.22
N THR A 749 5.91 -4.15 34.63
CA THR A 749 6.01 -5.47 33.97
C THR A 749 6.02 -5.40 32.45
N VAL A 750 6.05 -4.19 31.88
CA VAL A 750 6.13 -3.86 30.43
C VAL A 750 7.41 -4.33 29.71
N THR A 751 8.19 -5.26 30.28
CA THR A 751 9.42 -5.79 29.65
C THR A 751 9.15 -6.51 28.35
N ASP A 752 7.99 -7.16 28.27
CA ASP A 752 7.67 -8.13 27.23
C ASP A 752 6.99 -7.44 26.01
N ASP A 753 6.48 -6.22 26.22
CA ASP A 753 5.91 -5.34 25.19
C ASP A 753 6.82 -4.16 24.81
N TRP A 754 8.02 -4.04 25.41
CA TRP A 754 8.99 -2.99 25.07
C TRP A 754 9.90 -3.41 23.92
N TYR A 755 9.62 -2.91 22.73
CA TYR A 755 10.42 -3.19 21.52
C TYR A 755 11.46 -2.11 21.23
N GLY A 756 11.36 -0.92 21.82
CA GLY A 756 12.16 0.25 21.41
C GLY A 756 13.69 0.06 21.39
N ASN A 757 14.25 -0.86 22.18
CA ASN A 757 15.69 -1.19 22.14
C ASN A 757 15.99 -2.66 21.76
N GLN A 758 14.98 -3.43 21.35
CA GLN A 758 15.14 -4.86 21.05
C GLN A 758 15.35 -5.08 19.55
N VAL A 759 16.28 -5.98 19.21
CA VAL A 759 16.19 -6.68 17.92
C VAL A 759 15.10 -7.73 18.11
N SER A 760 13.91 -7.49 17.57
CA SER A 760 13.00 -8.61 17.31
C SER A 760 13.71 -9.54 16.33
N SER A 761 13.88 -10.80 16.71
CA SER A 761 14.58 -11.80 15.90
C SER A 761 13.66 -12.37 14.80
N GLY A 762 13.12 -11.47 13.97
CA GLY A 762 12.15 -11.75 12.92
C GLY A 762 11.63 -10.45 12.30
N VAL A 763 10.98 -9.61 13.12
CA VAL A 763 10.37 -8.35 12.68
C VAL A 763 11.44 -7.36 12.23
N ARG A 764 11.44 -7.07 10.93
CA ARG A 764 12.11 -5.91 10.34
C ARG A 764 11.13 -4.74 10.43
N PHE A 765 11.35 -3.80 11.34
CA PHE A 765 10.51 -2.61 11.38
C PHE A 765 10.72 -1.75 10.11
N TRP A 766 9.68 -1.65 9.30
CA TRP A 766 9.69 -0.86 8.08
C TRP A 766 9.14 0.55 8.28
N SER A 767 9.56 1.47 7.40
CA SER A 767 8.93 2.78 7.20
C SER A 767 7.67 2.70 6.31
N GLY A 768 7.02 1.54 6.26
CA GLY A 768 6.18 1.10 5.14
C GLY A 768 6.32 -0.41 4.91
N VAL A 769 5.54 -1.17 5.68
CA VAL A 769 5.18 -2.60 5.60
C VAL A 769 6.29 -3.64 5.80
N ARG A 770 6.55 -3.91 7.09
CA ARG A 770 6.00 -4.99 7.91
C ARG A 770 5.76 -4.36 9.28
#